data_AF-A0ABD4U3T6-F1
#
_entry.id   AF-A0ABD4U3T6-F1
#
_cell.length_a   1.000
_cell.length_b   1.000
_cell.length_c   1.000
_cell.angle_alpha   90.00
_cell.angle_beta   90.00
_cell.angle_gamma   90.00
#
_symmetry.space_group_name_H-M   'P 1'
#
loop_
_entity.id
_entity.type
_entity.pdbx_description
1 polymer ?
#
loop_
_entity_poly.entity_id
_entity_poly.type
_entity_poly.pdbx_seq_one_letter_code
_entity_poly.pdbx_strand_id
1 'polypeptide(L)'
;MRGFNNKIKSVYQELTNSKEKFGSFHKTLIHLHTPVSYDYKLFSNWTATKYRKITEDELYDIFFENKKIKVDKTIFFSNFDKVVFSSSKEYISFLMLAETIIKNGIEIVVVTDHNTTKGIKKLQKAVSIIMQTYPNYDIHPHILHGVEISAADKLHIVCIYDYEQESWVNQWLSENIISEKDGSYQHSLTIMKDFNNQKIVNYIAHFNSYNILKKGSHLSGAYKRKIFSKENTRFIGVKNINSVEGSRKKLLTDFNCEPNFLLDNDSHEIDSLGKNNLWLKGGKISFNMFQEALFDYNVSVSLCEPSFKQKSYIKGLYIENRGENRSFLAGDKLKKDKDFFLTFSPSMNCLIGGRGTGKSTLIDMLQFVLSQDCDKQSKLEFLCNHANAFVLYVLEETEYIIEVSLPDVKQENKDNILQYYGQNRENRFGYSYIFNSDSIKEWTRSLYTKVYKVEGNHFKLVDKTRILEKMFDRRYSVNELVKTADGEKITEFISNLMIKNKKLPRPDYGLRTQTLESFEVKLKELDEYLKQRKQLILEIIEDFNKTQIGKLRICYEQIDRWEEPHLESYLFKNNRSSFENYRISMQDVADVLYLIYRELGMKEFVKVIVRQNIPNKYFMLLKSISEDNFAKQENNWRDKSEINEYNITHLKTSIYSLIENSSLLNEFKRVLKAHVANERLFLEFNINSKETSHQLDILYKEVGVLSLGQKVVAMLDFLLAYSDYSKDFRPLIIDQPEDNLDNRYIYRHLVQQFRDVKAQRQIILATHNATIVTNSMTDQVVIMESDGVNGWIESQGYVSEKYIKNHIINQLEGGKDSFKHKMSIYETALSE
;
A
#
# COMPACT_ATOMS: atom_id res chain seq x y z
N MET A 1 -12.98 8.90 36.69
CA MET A 1 -12.44 9.64 35.52
C MET A 1 -10.93 9.94 35.58
N ARG A 2 -10.29 10.17 36.75
CA ARG A 2 -8.83 10.46 36.80
C ARG A 2 -7.90 9.27 36.45
N GLY A 3 -8.32 8.01 36.65
CA GLY A 3 -7.52 6.83 36.29
C GLY A 3 -7.51 6.46 34.80
N PHE A 4 -8.60 6.76 34.06
CA PHE A 4 -8.75 6.38 32.64
C PHE A 4 -7.86 7.20 31.69
N ASN A 5 -7.65 8.49 32.00
CA ASN A 5 -6.76 9.36 31.21
C ASN A 5 -5.28 8.96 31.35
N ASN A 6 -4.89 8.23 32.40
CA ASN A 6 -3.49 7.86 32.62
C ASN A 6 -3.04 6.70 31.73
N LYS A 7 -3.88 5.68 31.47
CA LYS A 7 -3.48 4.54 30.63
C LYS A 7 -3.34 4.93 29.16
N ILE A 8 -4.31 5.67 28.60
CA ILE A 8 -4.22 6.19 27.21
C ILE A 8 -2.96 7.03 27.04
N LYS A 9 -2.65 7.90 28.02
CA LYS A 9 -1.42 8.69 28.01
C LYS A 9 -0.16 7.81 28.03
N SER A 10 -0.14 6.77 28.86
CA SER A 10 0.97 5.80 28.90
C SER A 10 1.14 5.05 27.59
N VAL A 11 0.04 4.59 26.98
CA VAL A 11 0.05 3.90 25.67
C VAL A 11 0.57 4.83 24.58
N TYR A 12 0.07 6.07 24.55
CA TYR A 12 0.53 7.08 23.60
C TYR A 12 2.03 7.34 23.73
N GLN A 13 2.52 7.54 24.96
CA GLN A 13 3.95 7.74 25.23
C GLN A 13 4.80 6.55 24.79
N GLU A 14 4.35 5.32 25.02
CA GLU A 14 5.09 4.12 24.57
C GLU A 14 5.20 4.07 23.04
N LEU A 15 4.11 4.41 22.33
CA LEU A 15 4.04 4.39 20.86
C LEU A 15 4.71 5.61 20.18
N THR A 16 4.93 6.72 20.90
CA THR A 16 5.60 7.91 20.35
C THR A 16 7.06 8.03 20.74
N ASN A 17 7.46 7.56 21.92
CA ASN A 17 8.82 7.72 22.42
C ASN A 17 9.76 6.59 21.99
N SER A 18 9.22 5.52 21.40
CA SER A 18 10.02 4.44 20.84
C SER A 18 10.89 4.98 19.70
N LYS A 19 12.19 4.65 19.72
CA LYS A 19 13.09 4.96 18.60
C LYS A 19 12.54 4.35 17.31
N GLU A 20 12.56 5.12 16.22
CA GLU A 20 12.20 4.62 14.90
C GLU A 20 13.12 3.46 14.51
N LYS A 21 12.52 2.35 14.06
CA LYS A 21 13.22 1.12 13.64
C LYS A 21 12.95 0.82 12.17
N PHE A 22 12.91 1.85 11.35
CA PHE A 22 12.62 1.75 9.92
C PHE A 22 13.47 2.72 9.11
N GLY A 23 13.54 2.51 7.79
CA GLY A 23 14.31 3.34 6.88
C GLY A 23 13.68 4.72 6.69
N SER A 24 14.47 5.77 6.89
CA SER A 24 14.09 7.16 6.70
C SER A 24 14.99 7.84 5.66
N PHE A 25 14.53 8.93 5.05
CA PHE A 25 15.33 9.70 4.11
C PHE A 25 16.18 10.72 4.85
N HIS A 26 17.49 10.62 4.68
CA HIS A 26 18.46 11.51 5.28
C HIS A 26 18.93 12.58 4.29
N LYS A 27 18.86 13.85 4.70
CA LYS A 27 19.32 14.96 3.86
C LYS A 27 20.84 14.90 3.70
N THR A 28 21.28 14.75 2.47
CA THR A 28 22.66 14.41 2.11
C THR A 28 23.27 15.49 1.23
N LEU A 29 24.44 15.98 1.65
CA LEU A 29 25.28 16.90 0.92
C LEU A 29 26.47 16.13 0.35
N ILE A 30 26.49 15.94 -0.97
CA ILE A 30 27.63 15.33 -1.66
C ILE A 30 28.45 16.42 -2.32
N HIS A 31 29.76 16.22 -2.35
CA HIS A 31 30.72 17.09 -3.01
C HIS A 31 30.91 18.43 -2.30
N LEU A 32 31.42 18.38 -1.07
CA LEU A 32 31.73 19.56 -0.26
C LEU A 32 33.23 19.85 -0.27
N HIS A 33 33.60 21.07 -0.69
CA HIS A 33 34.94 21.62 -0.47
C HIS A 33 35.02 22.36 0.85
N THR A 34 36.12 22.15 1.57
CA THR A 34 36.36 22.73 2.90
C THR A 34 37.36 23.88 2.81
N PRO A 35 37.64 24.60 3.92
CA PRO A 35 38.70 25.61 3.96
C PRO A 35 40.10 25.14 3.57
N VAL A 36 40.34 23.83 3.45
CA VAL A 36 41.59 23.26 2.92
C VAL A 36 41.70 23.45 1.41
N SER A 37 40.58 23.50 0.67
CA SER A 37 40.63 23.68 -0.78
C SER A 37 41.19 25.06 -1.14
N TYR A 38 42.02 25.09 -2.17
CA TYR A 38 42.74 26.30 -2.57
C TYR A 38 41.79 27.41 -3.02
N ASP A 39 40.61 27.07 -3.55
CA ASP A 39 39.61 27.98 -4.11
C ASP A 39 38.44 28.29 -3.16
N TYR A 40 38.55 27.89 -1.88
CA TYR A 40 37.56 28.20 -0.86
C TYR A 40 37.38 29.72 -0.64
N LYS A 41 36.13 30.15 -0.50
CA LYS A 41 35.72 31.57 -0.41
C LYS A 41 35.04 31.94 0.91
N LEU A 42 34.58 30.95 1.67
CA LEU A 42 33.72 31.07 2.86
C LEU A 42 32.32 31.63 2.54
N PHE A 43 32.21 32.80 1.91
CA PHE A 43 30.94 33.44 1.54
C PHE A 43 30.79 33.63 0.03
N SER A 44 29.56 33.59 -0.45
CA SER A 44 29.20 33.73 -1.87
C SER A 44 29.59 35.06 -2.51
N ASN A 45 29.57 36.13 -1.72
CA ASN A 45 29.99 37.46 -2.14
C ASN A 45 31.52 37.69 -2.00
N TRP A 46 32.29 36.68 -1.60
CA TRP A 46 33.75 36.79 -1.45
C TRP A 46 34.49 36.10 -2.59
N THR A 47 35.72 36.53 -2.83
CA THR A 47 36.67 35.81 -3.68
C THR A 47 37.63 35.00 -2.82
N ALA A 48 38.26 33.96 -3.36
CA ALA A 48 39.28 33.20 -2.63
C ALA A 48 40.42 34.12 -2.15
N THR A 49 40.76 35.14 -2.93
CA THR A 49 41.72 36.18 -2.54
C THR A 49 41.24 37.01 -1.34
N LYS A 50 39.96 37.39 -1.30
CA LYS A 50 39.37 38.11 -0.15
C LYS A 50 39.40 37.24 1.10
N TYR A 51 38.97 35.98 0.99
CA TYR A 51 39.08 35.03 2.09
C TYR A 51 40.52 34.89 2.58
N ARG A 52 41.52 34.79 1.70
CA ARG A 52 42.93 34.71 2.14
C ARG A 52 43.44 35.96 2.86
N LYS A 53 42.94 37.15 2.50
CA LYS A 53 43.36 38.43 3.11
C LYS A 53 42.70 38.76 4.44
N ILE A 54 41.53 38.21 4.74
CA ILE A 54 40.80 38.52 5.98
C ILE A 54 41.58 38.07 7.22
N THR A 55 41.50 38.83 8.30
CA THR A 55 42.13 38.52 9.59
C THR A 55 41.28 37.56 10.42
N GLU A 56 41.91 36.93 11.41
CA GLU A 56 41.21 36.06 12.36
C GLU A 56 40.23 36.82 13.26
N ASP A 57 40.57 38.05 13.65
CA ASP A 57 39.70 38.91 14.46
C ASP A 57 38.42 39.28 13.74
N GLU A 58 38.51 39.64 12.46
CA GLU A 58 37.34 39.93 11.62
C GLU A 58 36.45 38.69 11.47
N LEU A 59 37.02 37.50 11.30
CA LEU A 59 36.25 36.24 11.23
C LEU A 59 35.60 35.89 12.56
N TYR A 60 36.28 36.13 13.67
CA TYR A 60 35.70 35.95 15.00
C TYR A 60 34.47 36.85 15.16
N ASP A 61 34.58 38.14 14.78
CA ASP A 61 33.50 39.09 14.93
C ASP A 61 32.28 38.67 14.09
N ILE A 62 32.52 38.19 12.86
CA ILE A 62 31.46 37.63 11.98
C ILE A 62 30.83 36.38 12.61
N PHE A 63 31.63 35.44 13.14
CA PHE A 63 31.12 34.19 13.71
C PHE A 63 30.25 34.42 14.95
N PHE A 64 30.59 35.41 15.78
CA PHE A 64 29.88 35.74 17.02
C PHE A 64 28.86 36.87 16.89
N GLU A 65 28.72 37.50 15.72
CA GLU A 65 27.85 38.68 15.49
C GLU A 65 26.42 38.44 16.00
N ASN A 66 25.85 37.27 15.69
CA ASN A 66 24.47 36.90 16.00
C ASN A 66 24.33 35.84 17.11
N LYS A 67 25.39 35.62 17.91
CA LYS A 67 25.40 34.58 18.96
C LYS A 67 25.18 35.15 20.35
N LYS A 68 24.31 34.49 21.12
CA LYS A 68 24.03 34.84 22.52
C LYS A 68 25.21 34.58 23.46
N ILE A 69 26.03 33.58 23.14
CA ILE A 69 27.22 33.19 23.91
C ILE A 69 28.44 33.68 23.13
N LYS A 70 29.18 34.62 23.72
CA LYS A 70 30.49 35.07 23.22
C LYS A 70 31.58 34.55 24.14
N VAL A 71 32.58 33.89 23.57
CA VAL A 71 33.77 33.42 24.30
C VAL A 71 34.87 34.45 24.12
N ASP A 72 35.49 34.93 25.18
CA ASP A 72 36.60 35.91 25.08
C ASP A 72 37.62 35.56 23.97
N LYS A 73 37.99 36.56 23.14
CA LYS A 73 38.84 36.37 21.95
C LYS A 73 40.15 35.66 22.28
N THR A 74 40.82 36.09 23.34
CA THR A 74 42.10 35.52 23.79
C THR A 74 41.97 34.06 24.19
N ILE A 75 40.90 33.71 24.92
CA ILE A 75 40.61 32.32 25.33
C ILE A 75 40.23 31.45 24.13
N PHE A 76 39.45 32.02 23.20
CA PHE A 76 38.99 31.31 22.02
C PHE A 76 40.15 30.90 21.11
N PHE A 77 41.10 31.80 20.87
CA PHE A 77 42.28 31.53 20.04
C PHE A 77 43.39 30.76 20.76
N SER A 78 43.45 30.76 22.09
CA SER A 78 44.42 29.95 22.83
C SER A 78 44.07 28.46 22.88
N ASN A 79 42.79 28.12 22.81
CA ASN A 79 42.28 26.78 23.14
C ASN A 79 41.97 25.88 21.93
N PHE A 80 42.24 26.32 20.69
CA PHE A 80 42.01 25.46 19.53
C PHE A 80 43.09 24.39 19.38
N ASP A 81 42.68 23.24 18.86
CA ASP A 81 43.55 22.08 18.67
C ASP A 81 44.54 22.34 17.52
N LYS A 82 45.77 22.75 17.86
CA LYS A 82 46.85 23.03 16.90
C LYS A 82 47.36 21.79 16.17
N VAL A 83 47.02 20.58 16.63
CA VAL A 83 47.35 19.34 15.92
C VAL A 83 46.38 19.13 14.75
N VAL A 84 45.11 19.53 14.92
CA VAL A 84 44.07 19.36 13.91
C VAL A 84 43.99 20.56 12.96
N PHE A 85 44.05 21.78 13.49
CA PHE A 85 43.91 23.02 12.71
C PHE A 85 45.25 23.73 12.57
N SER A 86 45.58 24.11 11.33
CA SER A 86 46.84 24.79 10.98
C SER A 86 46.88 26.25 11.45
N SER A 87 45.72 26.87 11.62
CA SER A 87 45.58 28.25 12.10
C SER A 87 44.25 28.48 12.79
N SER A 88 44.20 29.49 13.65
CA SER A 88 43.01 30.10 14.25
C SER A 88 41.97 30.51 13.21
N LYS A 89 42.42 31.07 12.09
CA LYS A 89 41.59 31.39 10.93
C LYS A 89 40.91 30.15 10.33
N GLU A 90 41.69 29.09 10.10
CA GLU A 90 41.15 27.82 9.61
C GLU A 90 40.15 27.24 10.61
N TYR A 91 40.49 27.26 11.90
CA TYR A 91 39.63 26.81 12.98
C TYR A 91 38.25 27.48 12.97
N ILE A 92 38.18 28.82 12.94
CA ILE A 92 36.89 29.55 12.86
C ILE A 92 36.13 29.20 11.59
N SER A 93 36.82 29.10 10.46
CA SER A 93 36.19 28.81 9.17
C SER A 93 35.53 27.42 9.17
N PHE A 94 36.18 26.41 9.76
CA PHE A 94 35.59 25.09 9.94
C PHE A 94 34.42 25.10 10.93
N LEU A 95 34.47 25.90 11.99
CA LEU A 95 33.34 26.05 12.91
C LEU A 95 32.13 26.71 12.24
N MET A 96 32.35 27.72 11.40
CA MET A 96 31.30 28.35 10.58
C MET A 96 30.67 27.35 9.61
N LEU A 97 31.51 26.57 8.93
CA LEU A 97 31.05 25.51 8.03
C LEU A 97 30.21 24.46 8.79
N ALA A 98 30.73 23.93 9.90
CA ALA A 98 30.03 22.94 10.72
C ALA A 98 28.68 23.46 11.25
N GLU A 99 28.63 24.68 11.76
CA GLU A 99 27.39 25.28 12.24
C GLU A 99 26.39 25.48 11.10
N THR A 100 26.84 25.87 9.91
CA THR A 100 25.95 26.08 8.75
C THR A 100 25.37 24.74 8.26
N ILE A 101 26.16 23.66 8.24
CA ILE A 101 25.69 22.30 7.93
C ILE A 101 24.56 21.88 8.89
N ILE A 102 24.78 22.06 10.20
CA ILE A 102 23.81 21.72 11.25
C ILE A 102 22.53 22.56 11.10
N LYS A 103 22.66 23.88 10.91
CA LYS A 103 21.51 24.79 10.71
C LYS A 103 20.69 24.47 9.46
N ASN A 104 21.31 23.94 8.40
CA ASN A 104 20.61 23.51 7.19
C ASN A 104 19.98 22.10 7.31
N GLY A 105 20.13 21.45 8.46
CA GLY A 105 19.59 20.13 8.74
C GLY A 105 20.20 19.01 7.89
N ILE A 106 21.48 19.15 7.55
CA ILE A 106 22.19 18.15 6.73
C ILE A 106 22.72 17.05 7.64
N GLU A 107 22.33 15.80 7.36
CA GLU A 107 22.63 14.64 8.19
C GLU A 107 23.83 13.85 7.67
N ILE A 108 24.08 13.87 6.36
CA ILE A 108 25.20 13.17 5.72
C ILE A 108 25.98 14.18 4.88
N VAL A 109 27.29 14.24 5.07
CA VAL A 109 28.18 15.14 4.34
C VAL A 109 29.34 14.36 3.77
N VAL A 110 29.58 14.47 2.47
CA VAL A 110 30.76 13.91 1.81
C VAL A 110 31.74 15.03 1.54
N VAL A 111 32.86 15.04 2.28
CA VAL A 111 33.95 15.98 2.04
C VAL A 111 34.80 15.48 0.88
N THR A 112 35.06 16.33 -0.10
CA THR A 112 35.77 15.97 -1.34
C THR A 112 36.74 17.08 -1.77
N ASP A 113 37.65 17.48 -0.87
CA ASP A 113 38.65 18.49 -1.22
C ASP A 113 39.49 18.07 -2.43
N HIS A 114 39.97 19.04 -3.21
CA HIS A 114 40.82 18.80 -4.36
C HIS A 114 42.13 18.08 -3.97
N ASN A 115 42.28 16.85 -4.47
CA ASN A 115 43.50 16.04 -4.41
C ASN A 115 44.02 15.78 -2.97
N THR A 116 43.19 15.98 -1.94
CA THR A 116 43.59 15.89 -0.53
C THR A 116 42.43 15.43 0.34
N THR A 117 42.75 14.79 1.46
CA THR A 117 41.77 14.22 2.41
C THR A 117 41.76 14.97 3.75
N LYS A 118 42.59 16.02 3.88
CA LYS A 118 42.89 16.72 5.14
C LYS A 118 41.67 17.41 5.76
N GLY A 119 40.69 17.84 4.96
CA GLY A 119 39.50 18.54 5.46
C GLY A 119 38.53 17.65 6.25
N ILE A 120 38.57 16.33 6.04
CA ILE A 120 37.66 15.36 6.68
C ILE A 120 37.78 15.42 8.21
N LYS A 121 39.00 15.18 8.73
CA LYS A 121 39.26 15.16 10.19
C LYS A 121 39.01 16.52 10.84
N LYS A 122 39.31 17.60 10.12
CA LYS A 122 39.06 18.98 10.57
C LYS A 122 37.58 19.27 10.72
N LEU A 123 36.76 18.86 9.75
CA LEU A 123 35.31 19.05 9.80
C LEU A 123 34.67 18.17 10.89
N GLN A 124 35.08 16.90 11.02
CA GLN A 124 34.62 16.01 12.10
C GLN A 124 34.88 16.63 13.49
N LYS A 125 36.08 17.18 13.69
CA LYS A 125 36.44 17.87 14.94
C LYS A 125 35.60 19.13 15.15
N ALA A 126 35.40 19.94 14.11
CA ALA A 126 34.60 21.16 14.19
C ALA A 126 33.12 20.89 14.52
N VAL A 127 32.51 19.87 13.89
CA VAL A 127 31.15 19.42 14.23
C VAL A 127 31.06 19.00 15.69
N SER A 128 32.02 18.20 16.17
CA SER A 128 32.08 17.78 17.58
C SER A 128 32.13 18.97 18.53
N ILE A 129 32.93 20.00 18.21
CA ILE A 129 33.05 21.23 19.01
C ILE A 129 31.74 22.02 19.01
N ILE A 130 31.11 22.24 17.85
CA ILE A 130 29.85 22.97 17.76
C ILE A 130 28.76 22.28 18.58
N MET A 131 28.65 20.95 18.49
CA MET A 131 27.64 20.19 19.23
C MET A 131 27.86 20.21 20.74
N GLN A 132 29.12 20.14 21.19
CA GLN A 132 29.44 20.29 22.62
C GLN A 132 29.16 21.72 23.14
N THR A 133 29.41 22.73 22.29
CA THR A 133 29.21 24.14 22.66
C THR A 133 27.73 24.54 22.66
N TYR A 134 26.95 23.98 21.74
CA TYR A 134 25.54 24.34 21.52
C TYR A 134 24.67 23.06 21.58
N PRO A 135 24.34 22.56 22.77
CA PRO A 135 23.62 21.29 22.95
C PRO A 135 22.15 21.31 22.47
N ASN A 136 21.62 22.47 22.07
CA ASN A 136 20.27 22.61 21.53
C ASN A 136 20.15 22.16 20.06
N TYR A 137 21.25 21.76 19.41
CA TYR A 137 21.21 21.22 18.06
C TYR A 137 20.88 19.72 18.10
N ASP A 138 19.78 19.34 17.44
CA ASP A 138 19.25 17.96 17.44
C ASP A 138 19.86 17.06 16.37
N ILE A 139 20.67 17.62 15.46
CA ILE A 139 21.25 16.91 14.31
C ILE A 139 22.74 16.74 14.52
N HIS A 140 23.21 15.49 14.37
CA HIS A 140 24.63 15.13 14.38
C HIS A 140 25.07 14.69 12.97
N PRO A 141 25.57 15.61 12.13
CA PRO A 141 25.99 15.26 10.77
C PRO A 141 27.06 14.17 10.77
N HIS A 142 26.90 13.18 9.90
CA HIS A 142 27.87 12.14 9.66
C HIS A 142 28.77 12.54 8.49
N ILE A 143 30.07 12.70 8.75
CA ILE A 143 31.05 13.11 7.75
C ILE A 143 31.68 11.87 7.13
N LEU A 144 31.34 11.61 5.87
CA LEU A 144 31.91 10.54 5.05
C LEU A 144 33.22 10.99 4.40
N HIS A 145 34.09 10.02 4.16
CA HIS A 145 35.41 10.24 3.62
C HIS A 145 35.35 10.29 2.09
N GLY A 146 35.96 11.31 1.51
CA GLY A 146 36.06 11.44 0.07
C GLY A 146 37.18 12.35 -0.37
N VAL A 147 37.42 12.35 -1.67
CA VAL A 147 38.41 13.20 -2.34
C VAL A 147 37.94 13.48 -3.77
N GLU A 148 38.16 14.69 -4.26
CA GLU A 148 37.99 15.00 -5.68
C GLU A 148 39.36 15.03 -6.37
N ILE A 149 39.58 14.08 -7.27
CA ILE A 149 40.84 13.95 -8.01
C ILE A 149 40.71 14.65 -9.35
N SER A 150 41.57 15.63 -9.60
CA SER A 150 41.69 16.28 -10.91
C SER A 150 42.53 15.41 -11.84
N ALA A 151 41.94 14.90 -12.92
CA ALA A 151 42.59 13.98 -13.86
C ALA A 151 43.26 14.71 -15.03
N ALA A 152 44.24 14.06 -15.67
CA ALA A 152 44.99 14.62 -16.79
C ALA A 152 44.13 14.94 -18.03
N ASP A 153 42.98 14.29 -18.18
CA ASP A 153 42.00 14.55 -19.23
C ASP A 153 41.00 15.68 -18.89
N LYS A 154 41.30 16.46 -17.85
CA LYS A 154 40.52 17.62 -17.36
C LYS A 154 39.15 17.30 -16.77
N LEU A 155 38.86 16.02 -16.52
CA LEU A 155 37.69 15.62 -15.73
C LEU A 155 38.08 15.53 -14.26
N HIS A 156 37.10 15.68 -13.39
CA HIS A 156 37.25 15.47 -11.96
C HIS A 156 36.51 14.20 -11.55
N ILE A 157 37.19 13.37 -10.75
CA ILE A 157 36.66 12.11 -10.25
C ILE A 157 36.49 12.23 -8.75
N VAL A 158 35.26 12.13 -8.27
CA VAL A 158 34.99 12.03 -6.85
C VAL A 158 35.08 10.58 -6.44
N CYS A 159 35.84 10.31 -5.38
CA CYS A 159 35.97 9.01 -4.76
C CYS A 159 35.48 9.09 -3.31
N ILE A 160 34.58 8.19 -2.91
CA ILE A 160 33.97 8.13 -1.58
C ILE A 160 34.22 6.74 -0.99
N TYR A 161 34.84 6.70 0.19
CA TYR A 161 35.42 5.48 0.75
C TYR A 161 35.14 5.34 2.26
N ASP A 162 35.32 4.14 2.79
CA ASP A 162 35.25 3.88 4.23
C ASP A 162 36.58 4.23 4.91
N TYR A 163 36.56 4.51 6.21
CA TYR A 163 37.77 4.82 6.99
C TYR A 163 38.85 3.75 6.86
N GLU A 164 38.47 2.47 6.75
CA GLU A 164 39.40 1.35 6.58
C GLU A 164 40.23 1.44 5.28
N GLN A 165 39.75 2.18 4.28
CA GLN A 165 40.40 2.38 2.99
C GLN A 165 41.26 3.66 2.93
N GLU A 166 41.25 4.49 3.98
CA GLU A 166 41.92 5.80 4.00
C GLU A 166 43.44 5.69 3.77
N SER A 167 44.08 4.65 4.31
CA SER A 167 45.52 4.42 4.14
C SER A 167 45.90 4.20 2.67
N TRP A 168 45.14 3.36 1.97
CA TRP A 168 45.34 3.07 0.56
C TRP A 168 45.07 4.31 -0.30
N VAL A 169 44.00 5.06 -0.02
CA VAL A 169 43.68 6.29 -0.76
C VAL A 169 44.80 7.32 -0.61
N ASN A 170 45.28 7.54 0.62
CA ASN A 170 46.39 8.48 0.86
C ASN A 170 47.68 8.03 0.18
N GLN A 171 47.99 6.73 0.16
CA GLN A 171 49.12 6.19 -0.59
C GLN A 171 48.95 6.45 -2.10
N TRP A 172 47.79 6.11 -2.67
CA TRP A 172 47.50 6.33 -4.08
C TRP A 172 47.66 7.80 -4.47
N LEU A 173 47.14 8.72 -3.63
CA LEU A 173 47.29 10.16 -3.84
C LEU A 173 48.77 10.58 -3.82
N SER A 174 49.57 10.07 -2.87
CA SER A 174 51.00 10.42 -2.80
C SER A 174 51.82 9.95 -3.99
N GLU A 175 51.40 8.87 -4.65
CA GLU A 175 52.09 8.28 -5.81
C GLU A 175 51.61 8.87 -7.14
N ASN A 176 50.38 9.39 -7.20
CA ASN A 176 49.72 9.76 -8.46
C ASN A 176 49.38 11.24 -8.58
N ILE A 177 49.53 12.05 -7.53
CA ILE A 177 49.30 13.50 -7.54
C ILE A 177 50.63 14.26 -7.61
N ILE A 178 50.73 15.21 -8.55
CA ILE A 178 51.91 16.09 -8.68
C ILE A 178 51.88 17.19 -7.60
N SER A 179 50.72 17.84 -7.44
CA SER A 179 50.47 18.84 -6.40
C SER A 179 48.96 18.96 -6.14
N GLU A 180 48.56 19.54 -5.00
CA GLU A 180 47.13 19.78 -4.70
C GLU A 180 46.45 20.65 -5.77
N LYS A 181 47.23 21.49 -6.48
CA LYS A 181 46.74 22.39 -7.54
C LYS A 181 46.76 21.75 -8.93
N ASP A 182 47.80 20.98 -9.25
CA ASP A 182 47.99 20.42 -10.60
C ASP A 182 47.28 19.07 -10.78
N GLY A 183 46.98 18.38 -9.68
CA GLY A 183 46.23 17.12 -9.68
C GLY A 183 47.06 15.93 -10.14
N SER A 184 46.37 14.93 -10.71
CA SER A 184 46.96 13.68 -11.17
C SER A 184 47.44 13.75 -12.61
N TYR A 185 48.58 13.11 -12.88
CA TYR A 185 49.02 12.83 -14.25
C TYR A 185 48.27 11.65 -14.89
N GLN A 186 47.45 10.94 -14.12
CA GLN A 186 46.63 9.82 -14.60
C GLN A 186 45.35 10.31 -15.28
N HIS A 187 44.89 9.55 -16.28
CA HIS A 187 43.60 9.78 -16.92
C HIS A 187 42.44 9.23 -16.09
N SER A 188 41.25 9.82 -16.22
CA SER A 188 40.04 9.43 -15.49
C SER A 188 39.72 7.93 -15.52
N LEU A 189 39.81 7.30 -16.69
CA LEU A 189 39.59 5.86 -16.83
C LEU A 189 40.54 5.02 -15.96
N THR A 190 41.81 5.41 -15.83
CA THR A 190 42.79 4.69 -14.99
C THR A 190 42.43 4.87 -13.52
N ILE A 191 42.15 6.10 -13.10
CA ILE A 191 41.75 6.43 -11.73
C ILE A 191 40.50 5.62 -11.34
N MET A 192 39.45 5.69 -12.15
CA MET A 192 38.21 4.96 -11.89
C MET A 192 38.43 3.45 -11.79
N LYS A 193 39.31 2.86 -12.62
CA LYS A 193 39.66 1.44 -12.53
C LYS A 193 40.37 1.09 -11.23
N ASP A 194 41.37 1.87 -10.81
CA ASP A 194 42.10 1.62 -9.56
C ASP A 194 41.16 1.64 -8.35
N PHE A 195 40.26 2.63 -8.30
CA PHE A 195 39.27 2.77 -7.23
C PHE A 195 38.17 1.68 -7.30
N ASN A 196 37.73 1.30 -8.50
CA ASN A 196 36.79 0.18 -8.69
C ASN A 196 37.38 -1.14 -8.19
N ASN A 197 38.68 -1.39 -8.41
CA ASN A 197 39.37 -2.59 -7.91
C ASN A 197 39.41 -2.66 -6.37
N GLN A 198 39.44 -1.51 -5.70
CA GLN A 198 39.33 -1.41 -4.25
C GLN A 198 37.89 -1.36 -3.74
N LYS A 199 36.89 -1.49 -4.64
CA LYS A 199 35.46 -1.37 -4.33
C LYS A 199 35.08 -0.01 -3.73
N ILE A 200 35.82 1.04 -4.07
CA ILE A 200 35.54 2.42 -3.66
C ILE A 200 34.51 3.03 -4.61
N VAL A 201 33.48 3.68 -4.05
CA VAL A 201 32.47 4.38 -4.85
C VAL A 201 33.11 5.56 -5.53
N ASN A 202 33.00 5.65 -6.86
CA ASN A 202 33.54 6.77 -7.62
C ASN A 202 32.61 7.20 -8.75
N TYR A 203 32.73 8.46 -9.16
CA TYR A 203 31.94 9.03 -10.24
C TYR A 203 32.60 10.27 -10.85
N ILE A 204 32.18 10.60 -12.08
CA ILE A 204 32.60 11.82 -12.77
C ILE A 204 31.80 12.98 -12.22
N ALA A 205 32.47 13.94 -11.60
CA ALA A 205 31.85 15.11 -10.99
C ALA A 205 31.41 16.15 -12.04
N HIS A 206 30.39 16.93 -11.67
CA HIS A 206 29.84 18.10 -12.36
C HIS A 206 29.89 17.99 -13.88
N PHE A 207 29.44 16.84 -14.38
CA PHE A 207 29.59 16.36 -15.75
C PHE A 207 29.09 17.35 -16.80
N ASN A 208 28.03 18.08 -16.47
CA ASN A 208 27.42 19.10 -17.31
C ASN A 208 28.28 20.37 -17.49
N SER A 209 29.30 20.57 -16.65
CA SER A 209 30.27 21.67 -16.77
C SER A 209 31.32 21.39 -17.86
N TYR A 210 31.49 20.14 -18.26
CA TYR A 210 32.49 19.73 -19.24
C TYR A 210 31.93 19.62 -20.66
N ASN A 211 32.73 20.02 -21.64
CA ASN A 211 32.40 19.86 -23.06
C ASN A 211 32.71 18.44 -23.61
N ILE A 212 32.71 17.40 -22.77
CA ILE A 212 33.13 16.04 -23.16
C ILE A 212 32.22 15.40 -24.20
N LEU A 213 30.92 15.74 -24.19
CA LEU A 213 29.93 15.22 -25.13
C LEU A 213 29.81 16.05 -26.42
N LYS A 214 30.52 17.19 -26.56
CA LYS A 214 30.43 18.01 -27.77
C LYS A 214 31.27 17.42 -28.92
N LYS A 215 30.77 17.57 -30.16
CA LYS A 215 31.56 17.28 -31.38
C LYS A 215 32.80 18.19 -31.38
N GLY A 216 33.99 17.60 -31.47
CA GLY A 216 35.27 18.32 -31.39
C GLY A 216 35.95 18.32 -30.01
N SER A 217 35.46 17.58 -29.02
CA SER A 217 36.19 17.42 -27.75
C SER A 217 37.57 16.78 -27.97
N HIS A 218 38.55 17.11 -27.13
CA HIS A 218 39.92 16.59 -27.21
C HIS A 218 40.08 15.07 -26.93
N LEU A 219 39.02 14.36 -26.51
CA LEU A 219 39.07 12.92 -26.21
C LEU A 219 38.64 12.06 -27.39
N SER A 220 39.40 10.99 -27.65
CA SER A 220 39.13 10.05 -28.73
C SER A 220 37.81 9.30 -28.51
N GLY A 221 37.13 8.93 -29.59
CA GLY A 221 35.86 8.18 -29.50
C GLY A 221 36.02 6.81 -28.81
N ALA A 222 37.17 6.15 -28.98
CA ALA A 222 37.50 4.91 -28.29
C ALA A 222 37.62 5.10 -26.78
N TYR A 223 38.29 6.17 -26.33
CA TYR A 223 38.41 6.50 -24.91
C TYR A 223 37.05 6.74 -24.27
N LYS A 224 36.19 7.54 -24.94
CA LYS A 224 34.83 7.83 -24.47
C LYS A 224 33.97 6.58 -24.34
N ARG A 225 34.06 5.65 -25.29
CA ARG A 225 33.34 4.36 -25.21
C ARG A 225 33.79 3.52 -24.02
N LYS A 226 35.07 3.57 -23.63
CA LYS A 226 35.56 2.78 -22.49
C LYS A 226 35.26 3.43 -21.15
N ILE A 227 35.33 4.76 -21.03
CA ILE A 227 34.94 5.45 -19.78
C ILE A 227 33.43 5.35 -19.55
N PHE A 228 32.60 5.62 -20.56
CA PHE A 228 31.13 5.47 -20.49
C PHE A 228 30.69 4.03 -20.78
N SER A 229 31.35 3.05 -20.13
CA SER A 229 30.87 1.67 -20.10
C SER A 229 30.19 1.37 -18.76
N LYS A 230 29.29 0.37 -18.76
CA LYS A 230 28.62 -0.11 -17.53
C LYS A 230 29.61 -0.60 -16.47
N GLU A 231 30.78 -1.06 -16.89
CA GLU A 231 31.86 -1.51 -16.00
C GLU A 231 32.48 -0.35 -15.20
N ASN A 232 32.67 0.82 -15.83
CA ASN A 232 33.44 1.92 -15.26
C ASN A 232 32.55 3.03 -14.70
N THR A 233 31.51 3.45 -15.44
CA THR A 233 30.65 4.57 -15.03
C THR A 233 29.30 4.04 -14.56
N ARG A 234 29.15 3.94 -13.23
CA ARG A 234 27.87 3.62 -12.58
C ARG A 234 27.10 4.87 -12.17
N PHE A 235 27.82 5.91 -11.78
CA PHE A 235 27.27 7.16 -11.28
C PHE A 235 27.88 8.36 -12.03
N ILE A 236 27.11 9.44 -12.14
CA ILE A 236 27.54 10.72 -12.71
C ILE A 236 27.00 11.86 -11.85
N GLY A 237 27.85 12.79 -11.46
CA GLY A 237 27.46 13.99 -10.72
C GLY A 237 27.04 15.14 -11.63
N VAL A 238 25.97 15.84 -11.29
CA VAL A 238 25.45 17.01 -12.03
C VAL A 238 25.12 18.17 -11.10
N LYS A 239 25.39 19.41 -11.55
CA LYS A 239 25.08 20.63 -10.78
C LYS A 239 23.60 21.03 -10.81
N ASN A 240 22.81 20.48 -11.73
CA ASN A 240 21.42 20.86 -11.92
C ASN A 240 20.59 19.66 -12.38
N ILE A 241 19.52 19.37 -11.65
CA ILE A 241 18.58 18.29 -11.93
C ILE A 241 18.00 18.34 -13.35
N ASN A 242 17.77 19.55 -13.89
CA ASN A 242 17.21 19.74 -15.24
C ASN A 242 18.12 19.20 -16.35
N SER A 243 19.41 19.00 -16.06
CA SER A 243 20.37 18.46 -17.04
C SER A 243 20.42 16.93 -17.10
N VAL A 244 19.76 16.24 -16.16
CA VAL A 244 19.79 14.77 -16.04
C VAL A 244 19.19 14.09 -17.27
N GLU A 245 17.98 14.48 -17.68
CA GLU A 245 17.25 13.82 -18.77
C GLU A 245 18.01 13.93 -20.11
N GLY A 246 18.47 15.14 -20.44
CA GLY A 246 19.26 15.38 -21.65
C GLY A 246 20.60 14.65 -21.66
N SER A 247 21.26 14.52 -20.50
CA SER A 247 22.53 13.79 -20.38
C SER A 247 22.31 12.29 -20.51
N ARG A 248 21.28 11.74 -19.85
CA ARG A 248 20.88 10.33 -19.96
C ARG A 248 20.62 9.94 -21.42
N LYS A 249 19.81 10.72 -22.13
CA LYS A 249 19.48 10.46 -23.54
C LYS A 249 20.72 10.41 -24.44
N LYS A 250 21.66 11.34 -24.25
CA LYS A 250 22.92 11.38 -25.02
C LYS A 250 23.82 10.19 -24.70
N LEU A 251 24.01 9.88 -23.41
CA LEU A 251 24.86 8.76 -22.98
C LEU A 251 24.32 7.41 -23.48
N LEU A 252 23.01 7.23 -23.45
CA LEU A 252 22.37 6.04 -23.99
C LEU A 252 22.53 5.96 -25.52
N THR A 253 22.30 7.06 -26.24
CA THR A 253 22.36 7.10 -27.71
C THR A 253 23.78 6.90 -28.24
N ASP A 254 24.77 7.58 -27.66
CA ASP A 254 26.13 7.65 -28.20
C ASP A 254 27.03 6.53 -27.66
N PHE A 255 26.74 5.99 -26.46
CA PHE A 255 27.61 5.05 -25.75
C PHE A 255 26.90 3.81 -25.19
N ASN A 256 25.57 3.69 -25.31
CA ASN A 256 24.79 2.63 -24.66
C ASN A 256 25.04 2.57 -23.14
N CYS A 257 25.19 3.73 -22.50
CA CYS A 257 25.49 3.89 -21.09
C CYS A 257 24.29 4.52 -20.36
N GLU A 258 23.83 3.86 -19.29
CA GLU A 258 22.74 4.35 -18.45
C GLU A 258 23.18 4.47 -16.99
N PRO A 259 23.90 5.55 -16.62
CA PRO A 259 24.35 5.75 -15.25
C PRO A 259 23.24 6.33 -14.37
N ASN A 260 23.41 6.15 -13.06
CA ASN A 260 22.64 6.84 -12.05
C ASN A 260 23.22 8.24 -11.80
N PHE A 261 22.38 9.23 -11.50
CA PHE A 261 22.82 10.62 -11.39
C PHE A 261 22.89 11.04 -9.92
N LEU A 262 23.90 11.82 -9.54
CA LEU A 262 24.02 12.42 -8.21
C LEU A 262 23.97 13.94 -8.35
N LEU A 263 23.48 14.63 -7.33
CA LEU A 263 23.52 16.09 -7.28
C LEU A 263 24.83 16.53 -6.63
N ASP A 264 25.67 17.18 -7.42
CA ASP A 264 26.88 17.79 -6.92
C ASP A 264 26.55 19.17 -6.40
N ASN A 265 26.83 19.37 -5.11
CA ASN A 265 26.73 20.67 -4.50
C ASN A 265 27.91 21.55 -4.93
N ASP A 266 29.13 21.00 -4.98
CA ASP A 266 30.36 21.68 -5.45
C ASP A 266 30.57 23.05 -4.79
N SER A 267 30.18 23.15 -3.51
CA SER A 267 30.23 24.41 -2.78
C SER A 267 31.63 24.69 -2.27
N HIS A 268 32.06 25.93 -2.51
CA HIS A 268 33.28 26.53 -1.99
C HIS A 268 32.99 27.62 -0.94
N GLU A 269 31.74 27.65 -0.48
CA GLU A 269 31.13 28.70 0.34
C GLU A 269 29.98 28.10 1.18
N ILE A 270 29.67 28.73 2.31
CA ILE A 270 28.66 28.22 3.26
C ILE A 270 27.22 28.56 2.85
N ASP A 271 27.03 29.60 2.01
CA ASP A 271 25.71 30.08 1.59
C ASP A 271 24.99 29.11 0.64
N SER A 272 25.73 28.24 -0.04
CA SER A 272 25.22 27.31 -1.04
C SER A 272 24.96 25.89 -0.51
N LEU A 273 25.27 25.60 0.76
CA LEU A 273 25.10 24.27 1.37
C LEU A 273 23.62 23.82 1.40
N GLY A 274 22.68 24.76 1.40
CA GLY A 274 21.25 24.46 1.32
C GLY A 274 20.77 24.02 -0.07
N LYS A 275 21.57 24.19 -1.13
CA LYS A 275 21.20 23.91 -2.52
C LYS A 275 21.72 22.54 -2.98
N ASN A 276 21.11 21.96 -4.01
CA ASN A 276 21.57 20.69 -4.63
C ASN A 276 21.79 19.53 -3.64
N ASN A 277 21.01 19.49 -2.55
CA ASN A 277 20.99 18.36 -1.65
C ASN A 277 20.24 17.19 -2.31
N LEU A 278 20.60 15.97 -1.93
CA LEU A 278 19.85 14.77 -2.26
C LEU A 278 19.45 14.03 -0.98
N TRP A 279 18.56 13.05 -1.10
CA TRP A 279 18.04 12.30 0.04
C TRP A 279 18.33 10.83 -0.13
N LEU A 280 18.99 10.24 0.86
CA LEU A 280 19.34 8.82 0.89
C LEU A 280 18.50 8.11 1.93
N LYS A 281 17.84 7.02 1.53
CA LYS A 281 17.04 6.21 2.43
C LYS A 281 17.90 5.16 3.13
N GLY A 282 17.80 5.11 4.45
CA GLY A 282 18.48 4.11 5.26
C GLY A 282 18.01 4.07 6.70
N GLY A 283 18.47 3.06 7.44
CA GLY A 283 18.31 2.99 8.88
C GLY A 283 19.43 3.76 9.58
N LYS A 284 20.35 3.06 10.23
CA LYS A 284 21.52 3.69 10.87
C LYS A 284 22.49 4.28 9.83
N ILE A 285 22.74 5.60 9.92
CA ILE A 285 23.72 6.30 9.07
C ILE A 285 25.12 5.70 9.26
N SER A 286 25.73 5.28 8.15
CA SER A 286 27.10 4.75 8.05
C SER A 286 27.54 4.74 6.58
N PHE A 287 28.83 4.53 6.32
CA PHE A 287 29.33 4.34 4.95
C PHE A 287 28.64 3.16 4.24
N ASN A 288 28.44 2.03 4.94
CA ASN A 288 27.72 0.89 4.38
C ASN A 288 26.28 1.23 3.99
N MET A 289 25.57 2.01 4.81
CA MET A 289 24.22 2.49 4.47
C MET A 289 24.24 3.36 3.22
N PHE A 290 25.18 4.31 3.15
CA PHE A 290 25.36 5.17 1.99
C PHE A 290 25.63 4.36 0.70
N GLN A 291 26.55 3.41 0.78
CA GLN A 291 26.92 2.56 -0.35
C GLN A 291 25.75 1.68 -0.83
N GLU A 292 25.01 1.06 0.09
CA GLU A 292 23.83 0.25 -0.24
C GLU A 292 22.71 1.09 -0.84
N ALA A 293 22.45 2.29 -0.31
CA ALA A 293 21.45 3.21 -0.87
C ALA A 293 21.79 3.59 -2.33
N LEU A 294 23.07 3.80 -2.65
CA LEU A 294 23.50 4.07 -4.02
C LEU A 294 23.38 2.84 -4.93
N PHE A 295 23.61 1.63 -4.43
CA PHE A 295 23.40 0.42 -5.23
C PHE A 295 21.93 0.16 -5.54
N ASP A 296 21.03 0.44 -4.60
CA ASP A 296 19.57 0.37 -4.78
C ASP A 296 18.96 1.73 -5.19
N TYR A 297 19.67 2.43 -6.10
CA TYR A 297 19.43 3.83 -6.45
C TYR A 297 17.96 4.20 -6.68
N ASN A 298 17.22 3.41 -7.47
CA ASN A 298 15.85 3.73 -7.87
C ASN A 298 14.84 3.81 -6.71
N VAL A 299 15.16 3.22 -5.55
CA VAL A 299 14.27 3.17 -4.39
C VAL A 299 14.82 3.96 -3.20
N SER A 300 16.14 4.06 -3.11
CA SER A 300 16.82 4.62 -1.95
C SER A 300 17.39 6.03 -2.19
N VAL A 301 17.39 6.53 -3.44
CA VAL A 301 17.91 7.85 -3.77
C VAL A 301 16.80 8.74 -4.32
N SER A 302 16.63 9.92 -3.72
CA SER A 302 15.78 10.98 -4.25
C SER A 302 16.61 12.23 -4.49
N LEU A 303 16.54 12.78 -5.71
CA LEU A 303 17.21 14.03 -6.08
C LEU A 303 16.42 15.29 -5.65
N CYS A 304 15.21 15.10 -5.13
CA CYS A 304 14.37 16.15 -4.58
C CYS A 304 13.93 15.75 -3.17
N GLU A 305 13.43 16.72 -2.41
CA GLU A 305 12.85 16.44 -1.10
C GLU A 305 11.70 15.43 -1.25
N PRO A 306 11.76 14.26 -0.58
CA PRO A 306 10.74 13.25 -0.69
C PRO A 306 9.39 13.80 -0.24
N SER A 307 8.41 13.82 -1.15
CA SER A 307 7.02 14.17 -0.81
C SER A 307 6.23 12.89 -0.57
N PHE A 308 5.94 12.60 0.70
CA PHE A 308 5.01 11.51 1.02
C PHE A 308 3.58 12.00 0.74
N LYS A 309 2.93 11.39 -0.25
CA LYS A 309 1.51 11.67 -0.53
C LYS A 309 0.58 11.13 0.56
N GLN A 310 1.10 10.21 1.37
CA GLN A 310 0.33 9.55 2.40
C GLN A 310 0.11 10.45 3.61
N LYS A 311 -1.15 10.84 3.79
CA LYS A 311 -1.59 11.61 4.96
C LYS A 311 -2.26 10.76 6.04
N SER A 312 -2.49 9.48 5.74
CA SER A 312 -3.26 8.58 6.59
C SER A 312 -2.57 7.23 6.77
N TYR A 313 -2.12 6.89 7.98
CA TYR A 313 -1.38 5.67 8.26
C TYR A 313 -1.53 5.20 9.71
N ILE A 314 -1.29 3.92 9.94
CA ILE A 314 -1.23 3.30 11.26
C ILE A 314 0.17 3.56 11.80
N LYS A 315 0.29 4.30 12.91
CA LYS A 315 1.59 4.61 13.54
C LYS A 315 2.02 3.52 14.51
N GLY A 316 1.08 2.87 15.19
CA GLY A 316 1.41 1.77 16.10
C GLY A 316 0.21 1.00 16.63
N LEU A 317 0.52 -0.17 17.19
CA LEU A 317 -0.40 -1.12 17.83
C LEU A 317 0.11 -1.43 19.24
N TYR A 318 -0.78 -1.41 20.21
CA TYR A 318 -0.50 -1.81 21.60
C TYR A 318 -1.58 -2.79 22.06
N ILE A 319 -1.19 -3.90 22.65
CA ILE A 319 -2.09 -4.95 23.11
C ILE A 319 -1.74 -5.26 24.55
N GLU A 320 -2.70 -5.06 25.44
CA GLU A 320 -2.56 -5.40 26.83
C GLU A 320 -2.55 -6.91 27.02
N ASN A 321 -1.63 -7.36 27.87
CA ASN A 321 -1.57 -8.73 28.27
C ASN A 321 -2.75 -9.08 29.18
N ARG A 322 -3.42 -10.17 28.86
CA ARG A 322 -4.37 -10.83 29.73
C ARG A 322 -3.61 -11.93 30.47
N GLY A 323 -3.42 -11.71 31.78
CA GLY A 323 -2.65 -12.60 32.67
C GLY A 323 -3.09 -14.07 32.64
N GLU A 324 -2.37 -14.89 33.40
CA GLU A 324 -2.44 -16.37 33.34
C GLU A 324 -1.92 -16.95 32.01
N ASN A 325 -1.01 -16.23 31.35
CA ASN A 325 -0.38 -16.65 30.09
C ASN A 325 -1.39 -16.98 28.96
N ARG A 326 -2.55 -16.30 28.95
CA ARG A 326 -3.60 -16.49 27.95
C ARG A 326 -3.36 -15.70 26.67
N SER A 327 -2.73 -14.54 26.78
CA SER A 327 -2.39 -13.73 25.62
C SER A 327 -1.29 -14.39 24.80
N PHE A 328 -1.60 -14.66 23.54
CA PHE A 328 -0.62 -15.21 22.60
C PHE A 328 0.45 -14.15 22.28
N LEU A 329 0.04 -12.91 21.97
CA LEU A 329 1.00 -11.83 21.71
C LEU A 329 1.54 -11.27 23.03
N ALA A 330 2.84 -11.44 23.25
CA ALA A 330 3.54 -11.06 24.48
C ALA A 330 4.64 -10.01 24.21
N GLY A 331 4.92 -9.17 25.21
CA GLY A 331 5.85 -8.04 25.06
C GLY A 331 7.29 -8.41 24.72
N ASP A 332 7.86 -9.44 25.38
CA ASP A 332 9.19 -9.94 25.05
C ASP A 332 9.36 -11.43 25.44
N LYS A 333 10.43 -12.06 24.94
CA LYS A 333 10.76 -13.48 25.15
C LYS A 333 10.89 -13.87 26.63
N LEU A 334 11.37 -12.97 27.48
CA LEU A 334 11.71 -13.25 28.88
C LEU A 334 10.61 -12.83 29.87
N LYS A 335 9.82 -11.83 29.50
CA LYS A 335 8.79 -11.18 30.32
C LYS A 335 7.45 -11.26 29.59
N LYS A 336 6.90 -12.47 29.59
CA LYS A 336 5.65 -12.80 28.90
C LYS A 336 4.44 -12.04 29.41
N ASP A 337 4.45 -11.61 30.67
CA ASP A 337 3.35 -10.84 31.27
C ASP A 337 3.34 -9.36 30.83
N LYS A 338 4.31 -8.91 30.03
CA LYS A 338 4.31 -7.56 29.49
C LYS A 338 3.35 -7.39 28.33
N ASP A 339 2.79 -6.19 28.25
CA ASP A 339 2.00 -5.72 27.11
C ASP A 339 2.84 -5.75 25.82
N PHE A 340 2.20 -6.15 24.72
CA PHE A 340 2.79 -6.19 23.39
C PHE A 340 2.64 -4.82 22.72
N PHE A 341 3.69 -4.32 22.06
CA PHE A 341 3.58 -3.12 21.25
C PHE A 341 4.48 -3.16 20.01
N LEU A 342 4.03 -2.47 18.96
CA LEU A 342 4.72 -2.36 17.68
C LEU A 342 4.43 -0.99 17.07
N THR A 343 5.46 -0.28 16.63
CA THR A 343 5.34 0.90 15.77
C THR A 343 5.57 0.53 14.32
N PHE A 344 4.90 1.22 13.40
CA PHE A 344 4.99 0.97 11.97
C PHE A 344 5.64 2.15 11.23
N SER A 345 6.44 1.84 10.21
CA SER A 345 6.82 2.81 9.18
C SER A 345 5.57 3.33 8.48
N PRO A 346 5.48 4.62 8.15
CA PRO A 346 4.40 5.14 7.33
C PRO A 346 4.36 4.50 5.93
N SER A 347 5.44 3.88 5.46
CA SER A 347 5.55 3.30 4.11
C SER A 347 5.30 1.77 4.14
N MET A 348 6.29 0.92 3.85
CA MET A 348 6.10 -0.53 3.76
C MET A 348 6.64 -1.27 4.99
N ASN A 349 5.81 -2.15 5.55
CA ASN A 349 6.11 -2.97 6.72
C ASN A 349 5.92 -4.44 6.37
N CYS A 350 6.93 -5.28 6.61
CA CYS A 350 6.83 -6.72 6.42
C CYS A 350 7.01 -7.46 7.75
N LEU A 351 5.97 -8.19 8.18
CA LEU A 351 6.01 -9.16 9.26
C LEU A 351 6.53 -10.49 8.70
N ILE A 352 7.67 -10.96 9.20
CA ILE A 352 8.31 -12.21 8.80
C ILE A 352 8.51 -13.13 10.01
N GLY A 353 8.65 -14.43 9.76
CA GLY A 353 8.85 -15.43 10.81
C GLY A 353 8.33 -16.80 10.38
N GLY A 354 8.68 -17.85 11.14
CA GLY A 354 8.21 -19.22 10.91
C GLY A 354 6.68 -19.37 10.98
N ARG A 355 6.14 -20.55 10.63
CA ARG A 355 4.71 -20.84 10.81
C ARG A 355 4.35 -20.80 12.31
N GLY A 356 3.16 -20.29 12.64
CA GLY A 356 2.69 -20.21 14.04
C GLY A 356 3.35 -19.11 14.90
N THR A 357 4.11 -18.19 14.31
CA THR A 357 4.77 -17.07 15.03
C THR A 357 3.86 -15.90 15.39
N GLY A 358 2.61 -15.88 14.93
CA GLY A 358 1.65 -14.80 15.24
C GLY A 358 1.48 -13.70 14.19
N LYS A 359 2.07 -13.84 13.00
CA LYS A 359 1.93 -12.85 11.90
C LYS A 359 0.45 -12.55 11.57
N SER A 360 -0.33 -13.59 11.26
CA SER A 360 -1.76 -13.47 10.96
C SER A 360 -2.54 -12.99 12.18
N THR A 361 -2.18 -13.41 13.40
CA THR A 361 -2.79 -12.92 14.64
C THR A 361 -2.63 -11.41 14.80
N LEU A 362 -1.44 -10.87 14.51
CA LEU A 362 -1.17 -9.44 14.57
C LEU A 362 -1.99 -8.69 13.52
N ILE A 363 -2.05 -9.19 12.29
CA ILE A 363 -2.91 -8.64 11.22
C ILE A 363 -4.38 -8.68 11.63
N ASP A 364 -4.85 -9.79 12.18
CA ASP A 364 -6.23 -9.98 12.61
C ASP A 364 -6.61 -9.04 13.74
N MET A 365 -5.72 -8.85 14.73
CA MET A 365 -5.92 -7.88 15.79
C MET A 365 -6.02 -6.46 15.24
N LEU A 366 -5.11 -6.08 14.34
CA LEU A 366 -5.09 -4.76 13.71
C LEU A 366 -6.37 -4.51 12.90
N GLN A 367 -6.79 -5.48 12.08
CA GLN A 367 -8.03 -5.41 11.31
C GLN A 367 -9.26 -5.36 12.21
N PHE A 368 -9.29 -6.11 13.30
CA PHE A 368 -10.41 -6.10 14.26
C PHE A 368 -10.49 -4.75 14.98
N VAL A 369 -9.37 -4.18 15.44
CA VAL A 369 -9.38 -2.87 16.11
C VAL A 369 -9.83 -1.76 15.17
N LEU A 370 -9.52 -1.84 13.87
CA LEU A 370 -9.91 -0.82 12.90
C LEU A 370 -11.35 -0.99 12.38
N SER A 371 -11.79 -2.22 12.11
CA SER A 371 -13.07 -2.51 11.45
C SER A 371 -14.18 -3.04 12.36
N GLN A 372 -13.80 -3.58 13.52
CA GLN A 372 -14.65 -4.35 14.46
C GLN A 372 -15.30 -5.59 13.85
N ASP A 373 -14.85 -6.01 12.69
CA ASP A 373 -15.45 -7.09 11.93
C ASP A 373 -14.70 -8.41 12.18
N CYS A 374 -15.43 -9.52 12.30
CA CYS A 374 -14.87 -10.83 12.60
C CYS A 374 -15.68 -11.92 11.91
N ASP A 375 -15.03 -12.76 11.11
CA ASP A 375 -15.69 -13.72 10.23
C ASP A 375 -15.97 -15.08 10.89
N LYS A 376 -15.41 -15.35 12.08
CA LYS A 376 -15.54 -16.64 12.77
C LYS A 376 -15.57 -16.47 14.29
N GLN A 377 -16.40 -17.27 14.96
CA GLN A 377 -16.47 -17.30 16.42
C GLN A 377 -15.15 -17.68 17.08
N SER A 378 -14.47 -18.73 16.59
CA SER A 378 -13.19 -19.16 17.14
C SER A 378 -12.10 -18.09 17.06
N LYS A 379 -12.14 -17.27 16.00
CA LYS A 379 -11.25 -16.11 15.85
C LYS A 379 -11.58 -15.03 16.86
N LEU A 380 -12.86 -14.73 17.08
CA LEU A 380 -13.30 -13.78 18.10
C LEU A 380 -12.86 -14.22 19.50
N GLU A 381 -13.09 -15.49 19.85
CA GLU A 381 -12.66 -16.09 21.12
C GLU A 381 -11.15 -15.97 21.30
N PHE A 382 -10.38 -16.29 20.26
CA PHE A 382 -8.92 -16.18 20.29
C PHE A 382 -8.43 -14.74 20.46
N LEU A 383 -9.04 -13.76 19.77
CA LEU A 383 -8.72 -12.35 19.97
C LEU A 383 -9.03 -11.92 21.42
N CYS A 384 -10.17 -12.34 21.96
CA CYS A 384 -10.59 -12.04 23.33
C CYS A 384 -9.70 -12.64 24.43
N ASN A 385 -8.77 -13.55 24.10
CA ASN A 385 -7.71 -13.97 25.02
C ASN A 385 -6.66 -12.86 25.28
N HIS A 386 -6.77 -11.71 24.62
CA HIS A 386 -6.02 -10.49 24.89
C HIS A 386 -6.91 -9.48 25.63
N ALA A 387 -6.33 -8.53 26.38
CA ALA A 387 -7.10 -7.55 27.16
C ALA A 387 -7.56 -6.36 26.28
N ASN A 388 -7.18 -5.11 26.56
CA ASN A 388 -7.51 -4.01 25.64
C ASN A 388 -6.48 -3.93 24.51
N ALA A 389 -6.94 -3.58 23.31
CA ALA A 389 -6.09 -3.29 22.17
C ALA A 389 -6.24 -1.82 21.75
N PHE A 390 -5.13 -1.19 21.40
CA PHE A 390 -5.05 0.20 21.01
C PHE A 390 -4.32 0.36 19.68
N VAL A 391 -4.85 1.20 18.80
CA VAL A 391 -4.18 1.60 17.56
C VAL A 391 -3.99 3.11 17.56
N LEU A 392 -2.74 3.54 17.39
CA LEU A 392 -2.42 4.94 17.10
C LEU A 392 -2.45 5.13 15.58
N TYR A 393 -3.36 5.97 15.10
CA TYR A 393 -3.61 6.22 13.69
C TYR A 393 -3.42 7.70 13.38
N VAL A 394 -2.70 8.04 12.31
CA VAL A 394 -2.62 9.39 11.76
C VAL A 394 -3.62 9.50 10.64
N LEU A 395 -4.58 10.42 10.70
CA LEU A 395 -5.57 10.71 9.67
C LEU A 395 -5.47 12.18 9.29
N GLU A 396 -5.07 12.48 8.06
CA GLU A 396 -4.87 13.86 7.57
C GLU A 396 -4.00 14.69 8.53
N GLU A 397 -2.83 14.14 8.89
CA GLU A 397 -1.84 14.75 9.82
C GLU A 397 -2.31 14.88 11.28
N THR A 398 -3.53 14.45 11.60
CA THR A 398 -4.06 14.44 12.98
C THR A 398 -3.96 13.04 13.58
N GLU A 399 -3.46 12.93 14.80
CA GLU A 399 -3.35 11.66 15.52
C GLU A 399 -4.66 11.29 16.25
N TYR A 400 -5.00 10.01 16.18
CA TYR A 400 -6.15 9.40 16.86
C TYR A 400 -5.73 8.09 17.53
N ILE A 401 -6.25 7.84 18.73
CA ILE A 401 -6.13 6.55 19.41
C ILE A 401 -7.47 5.84 19.37
N ILE A 402 -7.48 4.63 18.82
CA ILE A 402 -8.62 3.73 18.80
C ILE A 402 -8.41 2.71 19.91
N GLU A 403 -9.31 2.66 20.89
CA GLU A 403 -9.33 1.69 21.98
C GLU A 403 -10.45 0.69 21.72
N VAL A 404 -10.13 -0.61 21.76
CA VAL A 404 -11.11 -1.70 21.76
C VAL A 404 -10.91 -2.55 23.01
N SER A 405 -11.92 -2.57 23.87
CA SER A 405 -11.94 -3.36 25.10
C SER A 405 -12.48 -4.77 24.84
N LEU A 406 -11.61 -5.78 24.83
CA LEU A 406 -12.03 -7.15 24.53
C LEU A 406 -12.66 -7.81 25.77
N PRO A 407 -13.85 -8.42 25.65
CA PRO A 407 -14.52 -9.08 26.78
C PRO A 407 -13.79 -10.35 27.25
N ASP A 408 -13.95 -10.72 28.52
CA ASP A 408 -13.41 -11.98 29.08
C ASP A 408 -14.53 -12.99 29.33
N VAL A 409 -14.46 -14.19 28.76
CA VAL A 409 -15.43 -15.26 29.09
C VAL A 409 -15.38 -15.61 30.58
N LYS A 410 -14.20 -15.51 31.22
CA LYS A 410 -14.05 -15.80 32.66
C LYS A 410 -14.67 -14.73 33.58
N GLN A 411 -15.02 -13.55 33.05
CA GLN A 411 -15.71 -12.53 33.83
C GLN A 411 -17.22 -12.87 33.91
N GLU A 412 -17.84 -12.58 35.05
CA GLU A 412 -19.29 -12.66 35.26
C GLU A 412 -19.95 -14.06 35.09
N ASN A 413 -19.19 -15.17 35.24
CA ASN A 413 -19.69 -16.55 35.11
C ASN A 413 -20.42 -16.84 33.80
N LYS A 414 -19.99 -16.23 32.69
CA LYS A 414 -20.52 -16.50 31.36
C LYS A 414 -19.92 -17.77 30.79
N ASP A 415 -20.72 -18.56 30.08
CA ASP A 415 -20.29 -19.82 29.47
C ASP A 415 -19.84 -19.66 28.01
N ASN A 416 -20.22 -18.54 27.37
CA ASN A 416 -19.91 -18.27 25.98
C ASN A 416 -19.61 -16.79 25.71
N ILE A 417 -18.64 -16.52 24.82
CA ILE A 417 -18.28 -15.15 24.44
C ILE A 417 -19.47 -14.36 23.84
N LEU A 418 -20.38 -15.03 23.14
CA LEU A 418 -21.53 -14.42 22.47
C LEU A 418 -22.55 -13.80 23.44
N GLN A 419 -22.47 -14.13 24.73
CA GLN A 419 -23.26 -13.47 25.77
C GLN A 419 -22.91 -11.98 25.93
N TYR A 420 -21.66 -11.60 25.67
CA TYR A 420 -21.25 -10.19 25.61
C TYR A 420 -21.81 -9.45 24.39
N TYR A 421 -22.28 -10.19 23.39
CA TYR A 421 -22.85 -9.68 22.15
C TYR A 421 -24.37 -9.85 22.10
N GLY A 422 -25.00 -9.81 23.27
CA GLY A 422 -26.44 -9.71 23.42
C GLY A 422 -27.22 -11.03 23.38
N GLN A 423 -26.56 -12.18 23.25
CA GLN A 423 -27.21 -13.49 23.25
C GLN A 423 -27.33 -14.08 24.67
N ASN A 424 -28.32 -14.95 24.88
CA ASN A 424 -28.56 -15.66 26.14
C ASN A 424 -28.39 -14.82 27.43
N ARG A 425 -28.93 -13.60 27.45
CA ARG A 425 -28.78 -12.67 28.59
C ARG A 425 -29.40 -13.18 29.89
N GLU A 426 -30.36 -14.08 29.77
CA GLU A 426 -31.08 -14.69 30.89
C GLU A 426 -30.43 -16.00 31.40
N ASN A 427 -29.28 -16.40 30.84
CA ASN A 427 -28.57 -17.63 31.21
C ASN A 427 -29.46 -18.89 31.13
N ARG A 428 -30.22 -19.04 30.04
CA ARG A 428 -31.07 -20.20 29.82
C ARG A 428 -30.21 -21.44 29.53
N PHE A 429 -30.49 -22.54 30.22
CA PHE A 429 -29.84 -23.83 29.98
C PHE A 429 -30.16 -24.36 28.58
N GLY A 430 -29.17 -24.95 27.90
CA GLY A 430 -29.34 -25.54 26.57
C GLY A 430 -29.53 -24.54 25.43
N TYR A 431 -29.22 -23.26 25.64
CA TYR A 431 -29.30 -22.22 24.61
C TYR A 431 -28.35 -22.51 23.44
N SER A 432 -28.86 -22.40 22.21
CA SER A 432 -28.04 -22.55 21.00
C SER A 432 -27.53 -21.18 20.55
N TYR A 433 -26.21 -21.00 20.59
CA TYR A 433 -25.55 -19.77 20.16
C TYR A 433 -25.35 -19.74 18.64
N ILE A 434 -25.62 -18.59 18.01
CA ILE A 434 -25.48 -18.41 16.57
C ILE A 434 -24.52 -17.25 16.31
N PHE A 435 -23.39 -17.54 15.68
CA PHE A 435 -22.43 -16.50 15.30
C PHE A 435 -22.99 -15.63 14.15
N ASN A 436 -22.95 -14.30 14.32
CA ASN A 436 -23.33 -13.35 13.28
C ASN A 436 -22.34 -12.17 13.26
N SER A 437 -21.58 -12.04 12.16
CA SER A 437 -20.52 -11.03 12.00
C SER A 437 -21.03 -9.60 12.19
N ASP A 438 -22.17 -9.27 11.60
CA ASP A 438 -22.74 -7.91 11.64
C ASP A 438 -23.17 -7.54 13.06
N SER A 439 -23.79 -8.47 13.78
CA SER A 439 -24.12 -8.30 15.19
C SER A 439 -22.85 -8.09 16.03
N ILE A 440 -21.81 -8.89 15.85
CA ILE A 440 -20.54 -8.71 16.58
C ILE A 440 -19.97 -7.31 16.31
N LYS A 441 -19.96 -6.88 15.06
CA LYS A 441 -19.46 -5.57 14.65
C LYS A 441 -20.24 -4.42 15.28
N GLU A 442 -21.57 -4.47 15.24
CA GLU A 442 -22.44 -3.44 15.80
C GLU A 442 -22.27 -3.32 17.32
N TRP A 443 -22.25 -4.46 18.03
CA TRP A 443 -22.06 -4.52 19.47
C TRP A 443 -20.65 -4.07 19.89
N THR A 444 -19.60 -4.57 19.22
CA THR A 444 -18.22 -4.14 19.46
C THR A 444 -18.07 -2.65 19.26
N ARG A 445 -18.56 -2.15 18.12
CA ARG A 445 -18.48 -0.75 17.79
C ARG A 445 -19.23 0.09 18.80
N SER A 446 -20.43 -0.29 19.24
CA SER A 446 -21.25 0.52 20.16
C SER A 446 -20.72 0.50 21.60
N LEU A 447 -20.39 -0.67 22.16
CA LEU A 447 -20.10 -0.84 23.58
C LEU A 447 -18.59 -0.90 23.91
N TYR A 448 -17.79 -1.46 23.01
CA TYR A 448 -16.40 -1.82 23.31
C TYR A 448 -15.36 -0.96 22.61
N THR A 449 -15.76 -0.12 21.64
CA THR A 449 -14.85 0.78 20.92
C THR A 449 -14.97 2.24 21.37
N LYS A 450 -13.84 2.89 21.61
CA LYS A 450 -13.72 4.34 21.83
C LYS A 450 -12.64 4.91 20.91
N VAL A 451 -12.84 6.14 20.44
CA VAL A 451 -11.88 6.84 19.58
C VAL A 451 -11.58 8.19 20.19
N TYR A 452 -10.30 8.49 20.36
CA TYR A 452 -9.82 9.74 20.94
C TYR A 452 -8.98 10.49 19.92
N LYS A 453 -9.29 11.77 19.69
CA LYS A 453 -8.40 12.69 18.97
C LYS A 453 -7.31 13.17 19.93
N VAL A 454 -6.06 13.18 19.46
CA VAL A 454 -4.90 13.64 20.23
C VAL A 454 -4.69 15.14 19.98
N GLU A 455 -4.62 15.93 21.05
CA GLU A 455 -4.35 17.38 21.03
C GLU A 455 -3.22 17.67 22.02
N GLY A 456 -1.97 17.47 21.56
CA GLY A 456 -0.79 17.51 22.42
C GLY A 456 -0.81 16.37 23.45
N ASN A 457 -0.95 16.71 24.73
CA ASN A 457 -1.09 15.74 25.83
C ASN A 457 -2.55 15.50 26.27
N HIS A 458 -3.53 16.00 25.51
CA HIS A 458 -4.96 15.85 25.79
C HIS A 458 -5.63 14.88 24.82
N PHE A 459 -6.58 14.07 25.32
CA PHE A 459 -7.28 13.05 24.55
C PHE A 459 -8.79 13.34 24.56
N LYS A 460 -9.34 13.71 23.41
CA LYS A 460 -10.76 14.10 23.27
C LYS A 460 -11.55 12.98 22.61
N LEU A 461 -12.56 12.44 23.29
CA LEU A 461 -13.47 11.44 22.72
C LEU A 461 -14.24 12.03 21.51
N VAL A 462 -14.33 11.28 20.43
CA VAL A 462 -14.99 11.67 19.17
C VAL A 462 -16.00 10.63 18.71
N ASP A 463 -16.89 11.02 17.79
CA ASP A 463 -17.81 10.08 17.14
C ASP A 463 -17.03 9.08 16.27
N LYS A 464 -17.07 7.81 16.70
CA LYS A 464 -16.33 6.70 16.11
C LYS A 464 -16.84 6.28 14.73
N THR A 465 -18.12 6.39 14.44
CA THR A 465 -18.71 5.76 13.23
C THR A 465 -18.13 6.40 11.96
N ARG A 466 -18.22 7.73 11.85
CA ARG A 466 -17.75 8.47 10.68
C ARG A 466 -16.22 8.46 10.54
N ILE A 467 -15.50 8.39 11.65
CA ILE A 467 -14.03 8.44 11.66
C ILE A 467 -13.43 7.09 11.27
N LEU A 468 -13.93 5.98 11.82
CA LEU A 468 -13.41 4.64 11.52
C LEU A 468 -13.58 4.27 10.03
N GLU A 469 -14.71 4.66 9.41
CA GLU A 469 -14.94 4.45 7.97
C GLU A 469 -13.91 5.16 7.08
N LYS A 470 -13.34 6.29 7.55
CA LYS A 470 -12.26 7.01 6.85
C LYS A 470 -10.87 6.42 7.10
N MET A 471 -10.68 5.62 8.15
CA MET A 471 -9.38 5.11 8.55
C MET A 471 -9.01 3.80 7.86
N PHE A 472 -9.96 2.88 7.71
CA PHE A 472 -9.68 1.54 7.18
C PHE A 472 -10.89 0.91 6.50
N ASP A 473 -10.61 0.04 5.52
CA ASP A 473 -11.61 -0.76 4.82
C ASP A 473 -11.09 -2.18 4.65
N ARG A 474 -11.79 -3.16 5.23
CA ARG A 474 -11.34 -4.56 5.27
C ARG A 474 -11.21 -5.19 3.88
N ARG A 475 -11.93 -4.64 2.89
CA ARG A 475 -11.89 -5.11 1.50
C ARG A 475 -10.51 -4.99 0.85
N TYR A 476 -9.57 -4.26 1.47
CA TYR A 476 -8.20 -4.14 0.99
C TYR A 476 -7.31 -5.36 1.31
N SER A 477 -7.80 -6.40 2.00
CA SER A 477 -7.04 -7.65 2.22
C SER A 477 -6.99 -8.54 0.97
N VAL A 478 -5.80 -9.02 0.55
CA VAL A 478 -5.62 -9.85 -0.66
C VAL A 478 -6.44 -11.14 -0.62
N ASN A 479 -6.49 -11.83 0.52
CA ASN A 479 -7.30 -13.05 0.64
C ASN A 479 -8.79 -12.77 0.41
N GLU A 480 -9.28 -11.62 0.86
CA GLU A 480 -10.65 -11.20 0.58
C GLU A 480 -10.83 -10.75 -0.87
N LEU A 481 -9.84 -10.08 -1.46
CA LEU A 481 -9.87 -9.69 -2.88
C LEU A 481 -9.95 -10.90 -3.82
N VAL A 482 -9.17 -11.95 -3.55
CA VAL A 482 -9.19 -13.18 -4.35
C VAL A 482 -10.52 -13.91 -4.19
N LYS A 483 -11.01 -14.07 -2.96
CA LYS A 483 -12.36 -14.62 -2.72
C LYS A 483 -13.46 -13.80 -3.39
N THR A 484 -13.26 -12.48 -3.48
CA THR A 484 -14.21 -11.56 -4.11
C THR A 484 -14.20 -11.72 -5.63
N ALA A 485 -13.06 -12.07 -6.22
CA ALA A 485 -12.94 -12.30 -7.65
C ALA A 485 -13.70 -13.55 -8.15
N ASP A 486 -14.04 -14.48 -7.24
CA ASP A 486 -14.80 -15.68 -7.55
C ASP A 486 -16.32 -15.42 -7.44
N GLY A 487 -16.98 -15.27 -8.60
CA GLY A 487 -18.45 -15.26 -8.72
C GLY A 487 -19.13 -13.90 -8.48
N GLU A 488 -20.35 -13.92 -7.93
CA GLU A 488 -21.23 -12.74 -7.78
C GLU A 488 -20.70 -11.67 -6.80
N LYS A 489 -19.73 -12.03 -5.94
CA LYS A 489 -19.13 -11.11 -4.97
C LYS A 489 -18.37 -9.96 -5.63
N ILE A 490 -17.81 -10.16 -6.83
CA ILE A 490 -17.08 -9.11 -7.54
C ILE A 490 -18.03 -7.98 -7.96
N THR A 491 -19.27 -8.33 -8.33
CA THR A 491 -20.30 -7.36 -8.68
C THR A 491 -20.67 -6.50 -7.49
N GLU A 492 -20.88 -7.12 -6.32
CA GLU A 492 -21.16 -6.38 -5.08
C GLU A 492 -19.98 -5.48 -4.68
N PHE A 493 -18.75 -5.98 -4.81
CA PHE A 493 -17.53 -5.24 -4.49
C PHE A 493 -17.35 -4.00 -5.36
N ILE A 494 -17.43 -4.16 -6.69
CA ILE A 494 -17.33 -3.05 -7.65
C ILE A 494 -18.47 -2.06 -7.43
N SER A 495 -19.70 -2.54 -7.22
CA SER A 495 -20.86 -1.68 -6.93
C SER A 495 -20.64 -0.85 -5.66
N ASN A 496 -20.14 -1.48 -4.60
CA ASN A 496 -19.90 -0.80 -3.33
C ASN A 496 -18.76 0.24 -3.42
N LEU A 497 -17.81 0.09 -4.34
CA LEU A 497 -16.73 1.05 -4.58
C LEU A 497 -17.17 2.18 -5.52
N MET A 498 -17.69 1.83 -6.69
CA MET A 498 -17.94 2.78 -7.78
C MET A 498 -19.31 3.45 -7.71
N ILE A 499 -20.31 2.74 -7.18
CA ILE A 499 -21.73 3.09 -7.35
C ILE A 499 -22.39 3.56 -6.06
N LYS A 500 -21.99 3.06 -4.88
CA LYS A 500 -22.67 3.30 -3.59
C LYS A 500 -22.95 4.76 -3.27
N ASN A 501 -22.10 5.68 -3.73
CA ASN A 501 -22.21 7.12 -3.47
C ASN A 501 -22.71 7.92 -4.69
N LYS A 502 -23.20 7.26 -5.74
CA LYS A 502 -23.70 7.90 -6.97
C LYS A 502 -25.23 7.85 -7.00
N LYS A 503 -25.85 8.89 -7.58
CA LYS A 503 -27.31 8.94 -7.79
C LYS A 503 -27.68 8.04 -8.95
N LEU A 504 -28.08 6.80 -8.67
CA LEU A 504 -28.69 5.91 -9.65
C LEU A 504 -30.20 5.75 -9.41
N PRO A 505 -31.00 5.52 -10.47
CA PRO A 505 -32.38 5.05 -10.33
C PRO A 505 -32.40 3.79 -9.46
N ARG A 506 -33.26 3.72 -8.44
CA ARG A 506 -33.35 2.50 -7.62
C ARG A 506 -33.96 1.38 -8.46
N PRO A 507 -33.60 0.10 -8.24
CA PRO A 507 -34.24 -1.04 -8.90
C PRO A 507 -35.67 -1.31 -8.37
N ASP A 508 -36.42 -0.26 -8.02
CA ASP A 508 -37.80 -0.29 -7.52
C ASP A 508 -38.83 0.03 -8.63
N TYR A 509 -38.41 -0.10 -9.88
CA TYR A 509 -39.20 0.19 -11.07
C TYR A 509 -40.51 -0.61 -11.10
N GLY A 510 -41.64 0.07 -11.30
CA GLY A 510 -42.97 -0.56 -11.37
C GLY A 510 -43.57 -1.01 -10.03
N LEU A 511 -42.86 -0.88 -8.90
CA LEU A 511 -43.35 -1.37 -7.60
C LEU A 511 -44.52 -0.57 -6.99
N ARG A 512 -44.70 0.69 -7.42
CA ARG A 512 -45.78 1.58 -6.95
C ARG A 512 -47.10 1.41 -7.71
N THR A 513 -47.16 0.50 -8.68
CA THR A 513 -48.38 0.21 -9.45
C THR A 513 -49.47 -0.33 -8.53
N GLN A 514 -50.73 0.04 -8.76
CA GLN A 514 -51.85 -0.39 -7.91
C GLN A 514 -52.77 -1.40 -8.62
N THR A 515 -52.72 -1.42 -9.96
CA THR A 515 -53.54 -2.29 -10.81
C THR A 515 -52.69 -2.99 -11.88
N LEU A 516 -53.21 -4.07 -12.48
CA LEU A 516 -52.52 -4.79 -13.56
C LEU A 516 -52.37 -3.93 -14.83
N GLU A 517 -53.31 -3.03 -15.12
CA GLU A 517 -53.22 -2.09 -16.24
C GLU A 517 -52.05 -1.13 -16.05
N SER A 518 -51.93 -0.54 -14.84
CA SER A 518 -50.81 0.35 -14.51
C SER A 518 -49.45 -0.38 -14.56
N PHE A 519 -49.47 -1.69 -14.31
CA PHE A 519 -48.30 -2.56 -14.42
C PHE A 519 -47.94 -2.91 -15.87
N GLU A 520 -48.92 -3.18 -16.75
CA GLU A 520 -48.69 -3.35 -18.19
C GLU A 520 -48.02 -2.10 -18.80
N VAL A 521 -48.48 -0.90 -18.44
CA VAL A 521 -47.86 0.36 -18.89
C VAL A 521 -46.39 0.42 -18.48
N LYS A 522 -46.07 0.07 -17.23
CA LYS A 522 -44.68 0.06 -16.75
C LYS A 522 -43.82 -0.99 -17.46
N LEU A 523 -44.37 -2.17 -17.77
CA LEU A 523 -43.66 -3.19 -18.55
C LEU A 523 -43.32 -2.74 -19.97
N LYS A 524 -44.13 -1.87 -20.59
CA LYS A 524 -43.82 -1.28 -21.92
C LYS A 524 -42.66 -0.29 -21.86
N GLU A 525 -42.60 0.50 -20.79
CA GLU A 525 -41.53 1.48 -20.53
C GLU A 525 -40.24 0.84 -19.97
N LEU A 526 -40.26 -0.47 -19.65
CA LEU A 526 -39.16 -1.17 -18.97
C LEU A 526 -37.85 -1.15 -19.78
N ASP A 527 -37.92 -1.36 -21.09
CA ASP A 527 -36.71 -1.42 -21.94
C ASP A 527 -36.00 -0.06 -21.98
N GLU A 528 -36.77 1.03 -21.99
CA GLU A 528 -36.21 2.38 -21.94
C GLU A 528 -35.58 2.65 -20.58
N TYR A 529 -36.24 2.26 -19.49
CA TYR A 529 -35.68 2.35 -18.14
C TYR A 529 -34.37 1.57 -17.99
N LEU A 530 -34.31 0.31 -18.45
CA LEU A 530 -33.10 -0.51 -18.41
C LEU A 530 -31.98 0.10 -19.26
N LYS A 531 -32.31 0.66 -20.43
CA LYS A 531 -31.35 1.35 -21.30
C LYS A 531 -30.77 2.60 -20.64
N GLN A 532 -31.60 3.43 -20.02
CA GLN A 532 -31.16 4.62 -19.26
C GLN A 532 -30.26 4.23 -18.08
N ARG A 533 -30.65 3.18 -17.33
CA ARG A 533 -29.85 2.66 -16.22
C ARG A 533 -28.48 2.13 -16.68
N LYS A 534 -28.45 1.35 -17.75
CA LYS A 534 -27.20 0.87 -18.38
C LYS A 534 -26.28 2.02 -18.78
N GLN A 535 -26.82 3.05 -19.44
CA GLN A 535 -26.04 4.21 -19.89
C GLN A 535 -25.41 4.95 -18.70
N LEU A 536 -26.16 5.19 -17.63
CA LEU A 536 -25.64 5.82 -16.41
C LEU A 536 -24.52 5.01 -15.75
N ILE A 537 -24.65 3.69 -15.70
CA ILE A 537 -23.60 2.83 -15.14
C ILE A 537 -22.35 2.84 -16.02
N LEU A 538 -22.52 2.75 -17.34
CA LEU A 538 -21.41 2.85 -18.30
C LEU A 538 -20.66 4.18 -18.16
N GLU A 539 -21.36 5.31 -18.03
CA GLU A 539 -20.75 6.62 -17.80
C GLU A 539 -19.92 6.66 -16.50
N ILE A 540 -20.43 6.06 -15.41
CA ILE A 540 -19.71 6.00 -14.12
C ILE A 540 -18.40 5.20 -14.23
N ILE A 541 -18.43 4.06 -14.91
CA ILE A 541 -17.25 3.19 -15.02
C ILE A 541 -16.27 3.66 -16.10
N GLU A 542 -16.73 4.40 -17.10
CA GLU A 542 -15.91 4.89 -18.21
C GLU A 542 -14.81 5.86 -17.75
N ASP A 543 -15.12 6.72 -16.76
CA ASP A 543 -14.14 7.62 -16.16
C ASP A 543 -12.95 6.86 -15.56
N PHE A 544 -13.22 5.72 -14.92
CA PHE A 544 -12.17 4.83 -14.43
C PHE A 544 -11.47 4.10 -15.58
N ASN A 545 -12.22 3.51 -16.52
CA ASN A 545 -11.67 2.73 -17.61
C ASN A 545 -10.69 3.53 -18.48
N LYS A 546 -10.97 4.83 -18.71
CA LYS A 546 -10.07 5.75 -19.43
C LYS A 546 -8.70 5.91 -18.77
N THR A 547 -8.61 5.78 -17.45
CA THR A 547 -7.33 5.83 -16.73
C THR A 547 -6.51 4.54 -16.86
N GLN A 548 -7.14 3.42 -17.26
CA GLN A 548 -6.55 2.08 -17.26
C GLN A 548 -6.49 1.41 -18.64
N ILE A 549 -6.46 2.23 -19.69
CA ILE A 549 -6.37 1.77 -21.09
C ILE A 549 -5.21 0.78 -21.25
N GLY A 550 -5.51 -0.37 -21.86
CA GLY A 550 -4.53 -1.44 -22.11
C GLY A 550 -4.13 -2.26 -20.87
N LYS A 551 -4.68 -1.98 -19.68
CA LYS A 551 -4.37 -2.71 -18.44
C LYS A 551 -5.55 -3.52 -17.92
N LEU A 552 -6.64 -2.84 -17.56
CA LEU A 552 -7.85 -3.46 -17.01
C LEU A 552 -9.08 -2.59 -17.29
N ARG A 553 -10.26 -3.20 -17.27
CA ARG A 553 -11.52 -2.48 -17.44
C ARG A 553 -12.65 -3.13 -16.65
N ILE A 554 -13.52 -2.29 -16.10
CA ILE A 554 -14.80 -2.70 -15.53
C ILE A 554 -15.79 -2.85 -16.68
N CYS A 555 -16.49 -3.97 -16.70
CA CYS A 555 -17.54 -4.28 -17.65
C CYS A 555 -18.89 -4.39 -16.93
N TYR A 556 -19.96 -4.01 -17.62
CA TYR A 556 -21.33 -4.07 -17.14
C TYR A 556 -22.20 -4.89 -18.08
N GLU A 557 -23.00 -5.78 -17.51
CA GLU A 557 -23.97 -6.61 -18.21
C GLU A 557 -25.33 -6.57 -17.49
N GLN A 558 -26.40 -6.33 -18.25
CA GLN A 558 -27.76 -6.55 -17.78
C GLN A 558 -28.16 -7.96 -18.20
N ILE A 559 -28.53 -8.82 -17.24
CA ILE A 559 -28.92 -10.19 -17.54
C ILE A 559 -30.43 -10.23 -17.78
N ASP A 560 -30.84 -10.52 -19.01
CA ASP A 560 -32.25 -10.74 -19.35
C ASP A 560 -32.70 -12.13 -18.90
N ARG A 561 -32.97 -12.26 -17.60
CA ARG A 561 -33.50 -13.47 -17.00
C ARG A 561 -34.68 -13.12 -16.10
N TRP A 562 -35.82 -13.74 -16.40
CA TRP A 562 -37.03 -13.61 -15.60
C TRP A 562 -37.16 -14.82 -14.68
N GLU A 563 -37.45 -14.57 -13.40
CA GLU A 563 -37.86 -15.63 -12.50
C GLU A 563 -39.25 -16.16 -12.90
N GLU A 564 -39.51 -17.42 -12.63
CA GLU A 564 -40.84 -17.99 -12.84
C GLU A 564 -41.78 -17.51 -11.72
N PRO A 565 -42.96 -16.93 -12.04
CA PRO A 565 -43.89 -16.44 -11.04
C PRO A 565 -44.55 -17.59 -10.28
N HIS A 566 -44.68 -17.52 -8.96
CA HIS A 566 -45.32 -18.56 -8.16
C HIS A 566 -46.86 -18.55 -8.27
N LEU A 567 -47.41 -18.85 -9.46
CA LEU A 567 -48.85 -18.72 -9.74
C LEU A 567 -49.73 -19.57 -8.81
N GLU A 568 -49.34 -20.82 -8.53
CA GLU A 568 -50.12 -21.75 -7.70
C GLU A 568 -50.36 -21.21 -6.27
N SER A 569 -49.32 -20.71 -5.62
CA SER A 569 -49.40 -20.27 -4.23
C SER A 569 -50.22 -18.98 -4.08
N TYR A 570 -50.12 -18.06 -5.04
CA TYR A 570 -50.83 -16.79 -5.01
C TYR A 570 -52.27 -16.86 -5.52
N LEU A 571 -52.58 -17.77 -6.46
CA LEU A 571 -53.94 -17.95 -6.97
C LEU A 571 -54.76 -18.92 -6.11
N PHE A 572 -54.14 -20.01 -5.65
CA PHE A 572 -54.87 -21.14 -5.06
C PHE A 572 -54.42 -21.55 -3.66
N LYS A 573 -53.38 -20.92 -3.09
CA LYS A 573 -52.80 -21.29 -1.77
C LYS A 573 -52.47 -22.80 -1.68
N ASN A 574 -51.99 -23.39 -2.77
CA ASN A 574 -51.67 -24.82 -2.92
C ASN A 574 -52.88 -25.76 -2.75
N ASN A 575 -54.09 -25.27 -3.02
CA ASN A 575 -55.30 -26.10 -3.04
C ASN A 575 -55.35 -26.92 -4.34
N ARG A 576 -55.55 -28.24 -4.21
CA ARG A 576 -55.62 -29.20 -5.33
C ARG A 576 -57.05 -29.62 -5.70
N SER A 577 -58.06 -28.96 -5.14
CA SER A 577 -59.46 -29.24 -5.44
C SER A 577 -59.86 -28.89 -6.88
N SER A 578 -61.05 -29.32 -7.29
CA SER A 578 -61.65 -28.96 -8.58
C SER A 578 -61.79 -27.44 -8.72
N PHE A 579 -61.46 -26.88 -9.88
CA PHE A 579 -61.73 -25.47 -10.20
C PHE A 579 -63.21 -25.28 -10.57
N GLU A 580 -63.95 -24.46 -9.81
CA GLU A 580 -65.36 -24.09 -10.06
C GLU A 580 -66.30 -25.23 -10.50
N ASN A 581 -66.19 -26.39 -9.86
CA ASN A 581 -66.95 -27.60 -10.19
C ASN A 581 -66.69 -28.21 -11.57
N TYR A 582 -65.67 -27.78 -12.31
CA TYR A 582 -65.23 -28.42 -13.54
C TYR A 582 -64.38 -29.67 -13.26
N ARG A 583 -64.27 -30.56 -14.26
CA ARG A 583 -63.39 -31.75 -14.25
C ARG A 583 -61.90 -31.43 -14.46
N ILE A 584 -61.47 -30.30 -13.95
CA ILE A 584 -60.08 -29.85 -13.90
C ILE A 584 -59.75 -29.41 -12.48
N SER A 585 -58.51 -29.62 -12.06
CA SER A 585 -58.01 -29.14 -10.78
C SER A 585 -57.56 -27.69 -10.90
N MET A 586 -57.48 -27.02 -9.75
CA MET A 586 -56.81 -25.71 -9.66
C MET A 586 -55.34 -25.80 -10.11
N GLN A 587 -54.68 -26.95 -9.95
CA GLN A 587 -53.33 -27.19 -10.47
C GLN A 587 -53.31 -27.15 -12.00
N ASP A 588 -54.27 -27.80 -12.68
CA ASP A 588 -54.34 -27.80 -14.14
C ASP A 588 -54.47 -26.37 -14.69
N VAL A 589 -55.24 -25.51 -14.00
CA VAL A 589 -55.34 -24.09 -14.35
C VAL A 589 -54.01 -23.37 -14.13
N ALA A 590 -53.32 -23.62 -13.02
CA ALA A 590 -52.00 -23.06 -12.76
C ALA A 590 -50.96 -23.49 -13.82
N ASP A 591 -50.91 -24.79 -14.14
CA ASP A 591 -50.00 -25.37 -15.12
C ASP A 591 -50.20 -24.80 -16.52
N VAL A 592 -51.46 -24.57 -16.91
CA VAL A 592 -51.76 -23.89 -18.18
C VAL A 592 -51.30 -22.42 -18.14
N LEU A 593 -51.47 -21.71 -17.02
CA LEU A 593 -50.95 -20.34 -16.90
C LEU A 593 -49.42 -20.29 -16.91
N TYR A 594 -48.74 -21.27 -16.31
CA TYR A 594 -47.28 -21.44 -16.43
C TYR A 594 -46.85 -21.70 -17.88
N LEU A 595 -47.59 -22.55 -18.60
CA LEU A 595 -47.34 -22.80 -20.02
C LEU A 595 -47.48 -21.53 -20.84
N ILE A 596 -48.53 -20.72 -20.60
CA ILE A 596 -48.73 -19.44 -21.27
C ILE A 596 -47.57 -18.50 -20.97
N TYR A 597 -47.17 -18.38 -19.68
CA TYR A 597 -46.03 -17.56 -19.28
C TYR A 597 -44.73 -17.99 -19.98
N ARG A 598 -44.44 -19.29 -20.03
CA ARG A 598 -43.23 -19.84 -20.65
C ARG A 598 -43.18 -19.63 -22.15
N GLU A 599 -44.32 -19.69 -22.84
CA GLU A 599 -44.40 -19.47 -24.28
C GLU A 599 -44.37 -17.98 -24.67
N LEU A 600 -45.05 -17.12 -23.90
CA LEU A 600 -45.23 -15.70 -24.25
C LEU A 600 -44.18 -14.78 -23.59
N GLY A 601 -43.58 -15.20 -22.47
CA GLY A 601 -42.78 -14.36 -21.61
C GLY A 601 -43.60 -13.34 -20.82
N MET A 602 -42.97 -12.69 -19.84
CA MET A 602 -43.67 -11.83 -18.86
C MET A 602 -44.47 -10.68 -19.48
N LYS A 603 -43.87 -9.95 -20.44
CA LYS A 603 -44.49 -8.76 -21.05
C LYS A 603 -45.79 -9.10 -21.77
N GLU A 604 -45.77 -10.14 -22.59
CA GLU A 604 -46.94 -10.54 -23.37
C GLU A 604 -47.94 -11.31 -22.50
N PHE A 605 -47.49 -12.10 -21.53
CA PHE A 605 -48.35 -12.77 -20.54
C PHE A 605 -49.25 -11.77 -19.78
N VAL A 606 -48.67 -10.70 -19.22
CA VAL A 606 -49.44 -9.66 -18.52
C VAL A 606 -50.39 -8.94 -19.49
N LYS A 607 -49.95 -8.66 -20.72
CA LYS A 607 -50.76 -7.98 -21.72
C LYS A 607 -51.99 -8.80 -22.13
N VAL A 608 -51.86 -10.13 -22.33
CA VAL A 608 -53.00 -10.98 -22.68
C VAL A 608 -53.97 -11.17 -21.51
N ILE A 609 -53.47 -11.13 -20.27
CA ILE A 609 -54.27 -11.13 -19.04
C ILE A 609 -55.10 -9.84 -18.96
N VAL A 610 -54.45 -8.67 -19.01
CA VAL A 610 -55.11 -7.36 -18.86
C VAL A 610 -56.16 -7.12 -19.94
N ARG A 611 -55.90 -7.57 -21.17
CA ARG A 611 -56.82 -7.42 -22.30
C ARG A 611 -57.86 -8.53 -22.40
N GLN A 612 -57.84 -9.48 -21.47
CA GLN A 612 -58.68 -10.66 -21.47
C GLN A 612 -58.67 -11.41 -22.83
N ASN A 613 -57.48 -11.54 -23.43
CA ASN A 613 -57.28 -12.08 -24.78
C ASN A 613 -56.23 -13.21 -24.81
N ILE A 614 -56.30 -14.14 -23.85
CA ILE A 614 -55.53 -15.38 -23.87
C ILE A 614 -55.92 -16.21 -25.11
N PRO A 615 -54.95 -16.70 -25.91
CA PRO A 615 -55.23 -17.51 -27.09
C PRO A 615 -56.09 -18.74 -26.80
N ASN A 616 -57.07 -19.01 -27.67
CA ASN A 616 -58.04 -20.10 -27.48
C ASN A 616 -57.41 -21.50 -27.30
N LYS A 617 -56.21 -21.73 -27.86
CA LYS A 617 -55.50 -23.01 -27.75
C LYS A 617 -55.29 -23.48 -26.30
N TYR A 618 -55.09 -22.55 -25.36
CA TYR A 618 -54.87 -22.90 -23.96
C TYR A 618 -56.16 -23.33 -23.25
N PHE A 619 -57.30 -22.73 -23.61
CA PHE A 619 -58.60 -23.18 -23.12
C PHE A 619 -59.01 -24.52 -23.75
N MET A 620 -58.61 -24.79 -25.00
CA MET A 620 -58.79 -26.12 -25.62
C MET A 620 -57.95 -27.20 -24.93
N LEU A 621 -56.77 -26.84 -24.41
CA LEU A 621 -55.97 -27.75 -23.59
C LEU A 621 -56.69 -28.10 -22.28
N LEU A 622 -57.25 -27.11 -21.58
CA LEU A 622 -58.08 -27.37 -20.38
C LEU A 622 -59.31 -28.24 -20.70
N LYS A 623 -59.94 -28.02 -21.87
CA LYS A 623 -61.02 -28.88 -22.37
C LYS A 623 -60.56 -30.33 -22.55
N SER A 624 -59.42 -30.54 -23.21
CA SER A 624 -58.83 -31.88 -23.39
C SER A 624 -58.50 -32.56 -22.04
N ILE A 625 -57.96 -31.81 -21.08
CA ILE A 625 -57.66 -32.33 -19.73
C ILE A 625 -58.96 -32.75 -19.03
N SER A 626 -60.03 -31.95 -19.15
CA SER A 626 -61.36 -32.28 -18.62
C SER A 626 -61.94 -33.56 -19.23
N GLU A 627 -61.78 -33.76 -20.54
CA GLU A 627 -62.22 -34.97 -21.25
C GLU A 627 -61.42 -36.21 -20.80
N ASP A 628 -60.10 -36.08 -20.70
CA ASP A 628 -59.21 -37.16 -20.25
C ASP A 628 -59.48 -37.57 -18.79
N ASN A 629 -59.72 -36.60 -17.90
CA ASN A 629 -60.05 -36.86 -16.50
C ASN A 629 -61.36 -37.62 -16.35
N PHE A 630 -62.32 -37.43 -17.26
CA PHE A 630 -63.54 -38.22 -17.31
C PHE A 630 -63.30 -39.64 -17.83
N ALA A 631 -62.52 -39.79 -18.90
CA ALA A 631 -62.19 -41.10 -19.48
C ALA A 631 -61.47 -42.03 -18.48
N LYS A 632 -60.69 -41.47 -17.55
CA LYS A 632 -59.98 -42.21 -16.50
C LYS A 632 -60.87 -42.68 -15.33
N GLN A 633 -62.15 -42.30 -15.28
CA GLN A 633 -63.14 -42.69 -14.26
C GLN A 633 -62.70 -42.53 -12.78
N GLU A 634 -61.87 -41.54 -12.44
CA GLU A 634 -61.52 -41.31 -11.04
C GLU A 634 -62.74 -40.81 -10.24
N ASN A 635 -62.95 -41.36 -9.03
CA ASN A 635 -64.10 -41.03 -8.19
C ASN A 635 -64.24 -39.53 -7.88
N ASN A 636 -63.14 -38.77 -7.94
CA ASN A 636 -63.08 -37.36 -7.58
C ASN A 636 -63.75 -36.42 -8.62
N TRP A 637 -64.05 -36.91 -9.84
CA TRP A 637 -64.60 -36.11 -10.95
C TRP A 637 -66.07 -36.40 -11.27
N ARG A 638 -66.69 -37.40 -10.60
CA ARG A 638 -68.04 -37.89 -10.93
C ARG A 638 -69.13 -36.82 -10.83
N ASP A 639 -69.04 -35.96 -9.82
CA ASP A 639 -70.02 -34.90 -9.54
C ASP A 639 -69.64 -33.54 -10.17
N LYS A 640 -68.65 -33.53 -11.06
CA LYS A 640 -68.07 -32.31 -11.67
C LYS A 640 -68.44 -32.21 -13.15
N SER A 641 -68.62 -30.99 -13.64
CA SER A 641 -69.02 -30.67 -15.01
C SER A 641 -67.86 -30.75 -15.99
N GLU A 642 -68.10 -31.36 -17.16
CA GLU A 642 -67.16 -31.34 -18.28
C GLU A 642 -67.11 -29.96 -18.94
N ILE A 643 -65.93 -29.56 -19.43
CA ILE A 643 -65.78 -28.34 -20.22
C ILE A 643 -66.27 -28.60 -21.66
N ASN A 644 -67.22 -27.79 -22.14
CA ASN A 644 -67.82 -27.90 -23.47
C ASN A 644 -68.05 -26.50 -24.09
N GLU A 645 -68.55 -26.47 -25.32
CA GLU A 645 -68.73 -25.21 -26.07
C GLU A 645 -69.71 -24.23 -25.41
N TYR A 646 -70.64 -24.71 -24.60
CA TYR A 646 -71.63 -23.88 -23.91
C TYR A 646 -71.08 -23.24 -22.63
N ASN A 647 -70.16 -23.91 -21.92
CA ASN A 647 -69.65 -23.45 -20.62
C ASN A 647 -68.20 -22.92 -20.65
N ILE A 648 -67.48 -23.07 -21.77
CA ILE A 648 -66.09 -22.58 -21.91
C ILE A 648 -65.99 -21.06 -21.80
N THR A 649 -67.03 -20.32 -22.19
CA THR A 649 -67.09 -18.86 -22.01
C THR A 649 -67.16 -18.49 -20.53
N HIS A 650 -67.94 -19.23 -19.74
CA HIS A 650 -67.99 -19.04 -18.29
C HIS A 650 -66.63 -19.35 -17.66
N LEU A 651 -66.00 -20.49 -18.02
CA LEU A 651 -64.65 -20.85 -17.55
C LEU A 651 -63.62 -19.75 -17.84
N LYS A 652 -63.67 -19.14 -19.03
CA LYS A 652 -62.79 -18.01 -19.38
C LYS A 652 -63.00 -16.83 -18.44
N THR A 653 -64.25 -16.42 -18.23
CA THR A 653 -64.59 -15.33 -17.30
C THR A 653 -64.11 -15.63 -15.88
N SER A 654 -64.31 -16.85 -15.41
CA SER A 654 -63.83 -17.31 -14.11
C SER A 654 -62.32 -17.22 -13.98
N ILE A 655 -61.56 -17.70 -14.97
CA ILE A 655 -60.10 -17.62 -15.00
C ILE A 655 -59.64 -16.16 -15.03
N TYR A 656 -60.25 -15.27 -15.82
CA TYR A 656 -59.90 -13.85 -15.80
C TYR A 656 -60.19 -13.18 -14.46
N SER A 657 -61.35 -13.47 -13.85
CA SER A 657 -61.72 -12.92 -12.54
C SER A 657 -60.78 -13.38 -11.42
N LEU A 658 -60.28 -14.62 -11.53
CA LEU A 658 -59.27 -15.17 -10.62
C LEU A 658 -57.93 -14.43 -10.75
N ILE A 659 -57.55 -14.10 -11.98
CA ILE A 659 -56.27 -13.47 -12.30
C ILE A 659 -56.29 -11.96 -11.98
N GLU A 660 -57.45 -11.30 -12.01
CA GLU A 660 -57.68 -9.92 -11.54
C GLU A 660 -57.60 -9.76 -10.00
N ASN A 661 -56.70 -10.51 -9.35
CA ASN A 661 -56.48 -10.49 -7.91
C ASN A 661 -55.24 -9.63 -7.54
N SER A 662 -55.38 -8.76 -6.54
CA SER A 662 -54.28 -7.95 -6.00
C SER A 662 -53.06 -8.76 -5.54
N SER A 663 -53.26 -10.04 -5.18
CA SER A 663 -52.20 -10.95 -4.75
C SER A 663 -51.27 -11.33 -5.90
N LEU A 664 -51.81 -11.54 -7.11
CA LEU A 664 -51.02 -11.87 -8.29
C LEU A 664 -50.17 -10.69 -8.76
N LEU A 665 -50.71 -9.46 -8.68
CA LEU A 665 -49.95 -8.25 -8.96
C LEU A 665 -48.71 -8.12 -8.05
N ASN A 666 -48.80 -8.54 -6.78
CA ASN A 666 -47.65 -8.53 -5.88
C ASN A 666 -46.56 -9.53 -6.32
N GLU A 667 -46.95 -10.69 -6.82
CA GLU A 667 -46.00 -11.66 -7.37
C GLU A 667 -45.33 -11.15 -8.66
N PHE A 668 -46.09 -10.53 -9.55
CA PHE A 668 -45.51 -9.90 -10.75
C PHE A 668 -44.55 -8.77 -10.42
N LYS A 669 -44.85 -7.96 -9.40
CA LYS A 669 -43.93 -6.94 -8.87
C LYS A 669 -42.65 -7.56 -8.30
N ARG A 670 -42.74 -8.70 -7.60
CA ARG A 670 -41.59 -9.44 -7.09
C ARG A 670 -40.68 -9.90 -8.23
N VAL A 671 -41.26 -10.54 -9.25
CA VAL A 671 -40.55 -11.01 -10.43
C VAL A 671 -39.90 -9.85 -11.20
N LEU A 672 -40.63 -8.74 -11.41
CA LEU A 672 -40.08 -7.54 -12.05
C LEU A 672 -38.91 -6.94 -11.26
N LYS A 673 -39.03 -6.87 -9.93
CA LYS A 673 -37.95 -6.38 -9.06
C LYS A 673 -36.69 -7.23 -9.19
N ALA A 674 -36.85 -8.57 -9.19
CA ALA A 674 -35.74 -9.49 -9.37
C ALA A 674 -35.07 -9.30 -10.74
N HIS A 675 -35.86 -9.20 -11.80
CA HIS A 675 -35.36 -8.98 -13.16
C HIS A 675 -34.60 -7.64 -13.30
N VAL A 676 -35.16 -6.54 -12.79
CA VAL A 676 -34.52 -5.22 -12.83
C VAL A 676 -33.24 -5.17 -12.01
N ALA A 677 -33.17 -5.91 -10.90
CA ALA A 677 -31.98 -6.00 -10.06
C ALA A 677 -30.91 -6.96 -10.61
N ASN A 678 -31.20 -7.70 -11.69
CA ASN A 678 -30.30 -8.71 -12.24
C ASN A 678 -29.22 -8.09 -13.14
N GLU A 679 -28.23 -7.52 -12.47
CA GLU A 679 -27.12 -6.79 -13.07
C GLU A 679 -25.79 -7.37 -12.63
N ARG A 680 -24.84 -7.42 -13.56
CA ARG A 680 -23.51 -7.94 -13.31
C ARG A 680 -22.46 -6.90 -13.66
N LEU A 681 -21.60 -6.62 -12.69
CA LEU A 681 -20.35 -5.88 -12.88
C LEU A 681 -19.20 -6.84 -12.71
N PHE A 682 -18.31 -6.89 -13.68
CA PHE A 682 -17.13 -7.75 -13.65
C PHE A 682 -15.90 -7.00 -14.12
N LEU A 683 -14.74 -7.57 -13.82
CA LEU A 683 -13.44 -7.00 -14.15
C LEU A 683 -12.80 -7.83 -15.26
N GLU A 684 -12.30 -7.16 -16.28
CA GLU A 684 -11.42 -7.77 -17.28
C GLU A 684 -10.00 -7.24 -17.13
N PHE A 685 -9.03 -8.16 -17.22
CA PHE A 685 -7.61 -7.87 -17.10
C PHE A 685 -6.89 -8.22 -18.40
N ASN A 686 -6.02 -7.34 -18.87
CA ASN A 686 -5.14 -7.64 -19.99
C ASN A 686 -4.00 -8.53 -19.51
N ILE A 687 -4.07 -9.83 -19.82
CA ILE A 687 -3.07 -10.81 -19.37
C ILE A 687 -1.68 -10.55 -19.95
N ASN A 688 -1.59 -9.82 -21.06
CA ASN A 688 -0.34 -9.47 -21.71
C ASN A 688 0.24 -8.13 -21.23
N SER A 689 -0.46 -7.38 -20.38
CA SER A 689 -0.05 -6.03 -19.94
C SER A 689 1.27 -5.99 -19.16
N LYS A 690 1.75 -7.15 -18.68
CA LYS A 690 2.96 -7.26 -17.85
C LYS A 690 4.00 -8.24 -18.43
N GLU A 691 3.77 -8.81 -19.61
CA GLU A 691 4.75 -9.67 -20.26
C GLU A 691 5.80 -8.82 -20.98
N THR A 692 7.07 -9.03 -20.63
CA THR A 692 8.21 -8.26 -21.17
C THR A 692 8.81 -8.88 -22.43
N SER A 693 8.45 -10.12 -22.75
CA SER A 693 8.87 -10.82 -23.96
C SER A 693 7.85 -10.60 -25.08
N HIS A 694 8.16 -9.64 -25.96
CA HIS A 694 7.39 -9.22 -27.15
C HIS A 694 6.17 -8.33 -26.87
N GLN A 695 5.94 -7.34 -27.74
CA GLN A 695 4.69 -6.58 -27.80
C GLN A 695 3.57 -7.53 -28.23
N LEU A 696 3.02 -8.26 -27.27
CA LEU A 696 1.86 -9.09 -27.46
C LEU A 696 0.62 -8.19 -27.56
N ASP A 697 -0.32 -8.56 -28.42
CA ASP A 697 -1.59 -7.85 -28.56
C ASP A 697 -2.38 -7.84 -27.24
N ILE A 698 -3.20 -6.81 -27.05
CA ILE A 698 -4.05 -6.68 -25.87
C ILE A 698 -5.05 -7.84 -25.84
N LEU A 699 -5.02 -8.64 -24.76
CA LEU A 699 -5.93 -9.77 -24.57
C LEU A 699 -6.62 -9.66 -23.21
N TYR A 700 -7.84 -9.13 -23.23
CA TYR A 700 -8.69 -9.06 -22.06
C TYR A 700 -9.31 -10.42 -21.74
N LYS A 701 -9.24 -10.81 -20.47
CA LYS A 701 -9.97 -11.94 -19.90
C LYS A 701 -10.66 -11.52 -18.61
N GLU A 702 -11.86 -12.06 -18.38
CA GLU A 702 -12.56 -11.87 -17.11
C GLU A 702 -11.73 -12.44 -15.96
N VAL A 703 -11.63 -11.69 -14.86
CA VAL A 703 -10.80 -12.08 -13.71
C VAL A 703 -11.23 -13.43 -13.12
N GLY A 704 -12.53 -13.76 -13.12
CA GLY A 704 -13.05 -15.02 -12.60
C GLY A 704 -12.47 -16.28 -13.27
N VAL A 705 -12.02 -16.19 -14.53
CA VAL A 705 -11.44 -17.33 -15.28
C VAL A 705 -9.91 -17.36 -15.29
N LEU A 706 -9.25 -16.41 -14.63
CA LEU A 706 -7.79 -16.34 -14.56
C LEU A 706 -7.22 -17.40 -13.60
N SER A 707 -5.92 -17.69 -13.73
CA SER A 707 -5.22 -18.47 -12.70
C SER A 707 -5.24 -17.71 -11.37
N LEU A 708 -5.13 -18.43 -10.25
CA LEU A 708 -5.16 -17.81 -8.92
C LEU A 708 -4.15 -16.64 -8.80
N GLY A 709 -2.96 -16.81 -9.37
CA GLY A 709 -1.96 -15.76 -9.33
C GLY A 709 -2.25 -14.55 -10.19
N GLN A 710 -2.82 -14.77 -11.37
CA GLN A 710 -3.32 -13.70 -12.22
C GLN A 710 -4.49 -12.94 -11.57
N LYS A 711 -5.35 -13.63 -10.80
CA LYS A 711 -6.41 -12.98 -10.00
C LYS A 711 -5.83 -12.02 -8.97
N VAL A 712 -4.82 -12.44 -8.21
CA VAL A 712 -4.16 -11.59 -7.20
C VAL A 712 -3.65 -10.28 -7.82
N VAL A 713 -2.93 -10.36 -8.94
CA VAL A 713 -2.39 -9.17 -9.61
C VAL A 713 -3.47 -8.31 -10.23
N ALA A 714 -4.47 -8.90 -10.89
CA ALA A 714 -5.58 -8.14 -11.46
C ALA A 714 -6.35 -7.37 -10.39
N MET A 715 -6.60 -8.00 -9.24
CA MET A 715 -7.28 -7.36 -8.11
C MET A 715 -6.43 -6.28 -7.44
N LEU A 716 -5.11 -6.52 -7.27
CA LEU A 716 -4.20 -5.50 -6.77
C LEU A 716 -4.11 -4.31 -7.74
N ASP A 717 -3.87 -4.54 -9.03
CA ASP A 717 -3.82 -3.47 -10.05
C ASP A 717 -5.14 -2.67 -10.08
N PHE A 718 -6.31 -3.35 -10.01
CA PHE A 718 -7.61 -2.68 -9.94
C PHE A 718 -7.70 -1.76 -8.71
N LEU A 719 -7.25 -2.24 -7.57
CA LEU A 719 -7.33 -1.53 -6.30
C LEU A 719 -6.40 -0.32 -6.28
N LEU A 720 -5.20 -0.44 -6.85
CA LEU A 720 -4.25 0.66 -6.99
C LEU A 720 -4.77 1.71 -7.96
N ALA A 721 -5.27 1.28 -9.13
CA ALA A 721 -5.92 2.16 -10.09
C ALA A 721 -7.10 2.91 -9.45
N TYR A 722 -7.92 2.20 -8.67
CA TYR A 722 -9.05 2.79 -7.97
C TYR A 722 -8.60 3.79 -6.89
N SER A 723 -7.51 3.50 -6.19
CA SER A 723 -6.92 4.40 -5.19
C SER A 723 -6.49 5.72 -5.83
N ASP A 724 -5.80 5.65 -6.98
CA ASP A 724 -5.38 6.83 -7.74
C ASP A 724 -6.57 7.63 -8.30
N TYR A 725 -7.62 6.94 -8.76
CA TYR A 725 -8.86 7.54 -9.26
C TYR A 725 -9.67 8.23 -8.16
N SER A 726 -9.90 7.55 -7.04
CA SER A 726 -10.73 8.02 -5.92
C SER A 726 -9.97 8.87 -4.89
N LYS A 727 -8.64 8.98 -5.02
CA LYS A 727 -7.73 9.59 -4.02
C LYS A 727 -7.83 8.95 -2.64
N ASP A 728 -8.08 7.65 -2.64
CA ASP A 728 -8.16 6.84 -1.43
C ASP A 728 -6.83 6.15 -1.14
N PHE A 729 -6.07 6.72 -0.20
CA PHE A 729 -4.75 6.23 0.20
C PHE A 729 -4.76 5.57 1.59
N ARG A 730 -5.91 5.00 2.00
CA ARG A 730 -6.02 4.28 3.27
C ARG A 730 -5.04 3.09 3.32
N PRO A 731 -4.52 2.71 4.51
CA PRO A 731 -3.55 1.64 4.67
C PRO A 731 -4.00 0.30 4.08
N LEU A 732 -3.04 -0.40 3.48
CA LEU A 732 -3.19 -1.72 2.89
C LEU A 732 -2.66 -2.78 3.84
N ILE A 733 -3.53 -3.66 4.33
CA ILE A 733 -3.13 -4.78 5.19
C ILE A 733 -3.29 -6.08 4.41
N ILE A 734 -2.19 -6.83 4.25
CA ILE A 734 -2.13 -8.03 3.42
C ILE A 734 -1.54 -9.19 4.24
N ASP A 735 -2.21 -10.34 4.21
CA ASP A 735 -1.69 -11.58 4.78
C ASP A 735 -1.37 -12.58 3.68
N GLN A 736 -0.10 -12.99 3.59
CA GLN A 736 0.42 -14.05 2.70
C GLN A 736 -0.02 -13.94 1.23
N PRO A 737 0.29 -12.84 0.52
CA PRO A 737 -0.06 -12.69 -0.89
C PRO A 737 0.69 -13.65 -1.81
N GLU A 738 1.79 -14.23 -1.34
CA GLU A 738 2.57 -15.24 -2.07
C GLU A 738 1.93 -16.63 -2.13
N ASP A 739 0.92 -16.91 -1.31
CA ASP A 739 0.32 -18.24 -1.26
C ASP A 739 -0.25 -18.59 -2.65
N ASN A 740 0.24 -19.68 -3.23
CA ASN A 740 -0.09 -20.18 -4.58
C ASN A 740 0.47 -19.36 -5.76
N LEU A 741 1.49 -18.51 -5.54
CA LEU A 741 2.26 -17.82 -6.58
C LEU A 741 3.64 -18.45 -6.78
N ASP A 742 4.14 -18.46 -8.02
CA ASP A 742 5.53 -18.82 -8.31
C ASP A 742 6.47 -17.61 -8.11
N ASN A 743 7.75 -17.89 -7.79
CA ASN A 743 8.74 -16.85 -7.50
C ASN A 743 9.01 -15.90 -8.68
N ARG A 744 8.92 -16.37 -9.93
CA ARG A 744 9.13 -15.52 -11.12
C ARG A 744 8.00 -14.49 -11.20
N TYR A 745 6.78 -14.91 -10.91
CA TYR A 745 5.61 -14.04 -10.88
C TYR A 745 5.68 -13.01 -9.75
N ILE A 746 6.04 -13.45 -8.53
CA ILE A 746 6.23 -12.57 -7.37
C ILE A 746 7.25 -11.46 -7.69
N TYR A 747 8.41 -11.84 -8.22
CA TYR A 747 9.48 -10.90 -8.52
C TYR A 747 9.11 -9.91 -9.63
N ARG A 748 8.50 -10.37 -10.73
CA ARG A 748 8.20 -9.52 -11.89
C ARG A 748 7.03 -8.57 -11.67
N HIS A 749 6.06 -8.93 -10.83
CA HIS A 749 4.81 -8.17 -10.71
C HIS A 749 4.61 -7.59 -9.32
N LEU A 750 4.52 -8.44 -8.28
CA LEU A 750 4.19 -7.98 -6.92
C LEU A 750 5.24 -7.04 -6.34
N VAL A 751 6.52 -7.38 -6.50
CA VAL A 751 7.63 -6.54 -5.98
C VAL A 751 7.57 -5.14 -6.60
N GLN A 752 7.38 -5.04 -7.91
CA GLN A 752 7.33 -3.74 -8.59
C GLN A 752 6.09 -2.95 -8.14
N GLN A 753 4.93 -3.61 -8.03
CA GLN A 753 3.72 -2.98 -7.51
C GLN A 753 3.95 -2.44 -6.09
N PHE A 754 4.50 -3.23 -5.17
CA PHE A 754 4.75 -2.75 -3.81
C PHE A 754 5.75 -1.58 -3.76
N ARG A 755 6.78 -1.57 -4.62
CA ARG A 755 7.70 -0.43 -4.76
C ARG A 755 6.98 0.84 -5.19
N ASP A 756 6.07 0.74 -6.15
CA ASP A 756 5.32 1.90 -6.67
C ASP A 756 4.31 2.41 -5.63
N VAL A 757 3.67 1.49 -4.89
CA VAL A 757 2.55 1.79 -3.98
C VAL A 757 2.98 2.34 -2.65
N LYS A 758 4.12 1.87 -2.11
CA LYS A 758 4.59 2.29 -0.78
C LYS A 758 4.91 3.80 -0.70
N ALA A 759 5.14 4.46 -1.84
CA ALA A 759 5.29 5.91 -1.91
C ALA A 759 3.96 6.68 -1.80
N GLN A 760 2.83 6.00 -2.07
CA GLN A 760 1.49 6.60 -2.08
C GLN A 760 0.69 6.26 -0.82
N ARG A 761 0.85 5.05 -0.27
CA ARG A 761 0.15 4.58 0.93
C ARG A 761 0.93 3.51 1.70
N GLN A 762 0.51 3.26 2.93
CA GLN A 762 1.16 2.35 3.86
C GLN A 762 0.76 0.94 3.49
N ILE A 763 1.74 0.04 3.53
CA ILE A 763 1.55 -1.38 3.33
C ILE A 763 1.99 -2.08 4.61
N ILE A 764 1.13 -2.91 5.17
CA ILE A 764 1.44 -3.83 6.26
C ILE A 764 1.20 -5.24 5.73
N LEU A 765 2.29 -5.97 5.55
CA LEU A 765 2.31 -7.25 4.87
C LEU A 765 2.84 -8.33 5.83
N ALA A 766 2.12 -9.43 5.98
CA ALA A 766 2.72 -10.66 6.50
C ALA A 766 3.17 -11.54 5.34
N THR A 767 4.43 -11.99 5.38
CA THR A 767 4.98 -12.83 4.32
C THR A 767 6.01 -13.81 4.86
N HIS A 768 6.18 -14.91 4.14
CA HIS A 768 7.27 -15.86 4.32
C HIS A 768 8.19 -15.94 3.09
N ASN A 769 8.08 -14.99 2.15
CA ASN A 769 8.89 -14.94 0.94
C ASN A 769 9.99 -13.86 1.05
N ALA A 770 11.26 -14.29 1.03
CA ALA A 770 12.41 -13.39 1.10
C ALA A 770 12.43 -12.38 -0.06
N THR A 771 12.04 -12.80 -1.26
CA THR A 771 12.01 -11.96 -2.47
C THR A 771 11.12 -10.74 -2.28
N ILE A 772 9.96 -10.90 -1.64
CA ILE A 772 9.06 -9.76 -1.40
C ILE A 772 9.74 -8.76 -0.45
N VAL A 773 10.37 -9.24 0.62
CA VAL A 773 10.97 -8.39 1.66
C VAL A 773 12.20 -7.65 1.14
N THR A 774 13.13 -8.37 0.51
CA THR A 774 14.40 -7.80 0.05
C THR A 774 14.20 -6.99 -1.21
N ASN A 775 13.55 -7.55 -2.22
CA ASN A 775 13.42 -6.86 -3.50
C ASN A 775 12.39 -5.74 -3.45
N SER A 776 11.40 -5.71 -2.56
CA SER A 776 10.53 -4.52 -2.44
C SER A 776 11.19 -3.37 -1.68
N MET A 777 12.41 -3.57 -1.15
CA MET A 777 13.13 -2.63 -0.28
C MET A 777 12.27 -2.19 0.90
N THR A 778 11.79 -3.16 1.68
CA THR A 778 10.89 -2.93 2.81
C THR A 778 11.47 -1.93 3.81
N ASP A 779 10.64 -0.97 4.22
CA ASP A 779 11.06 0.13 5.11
C ASP A 779 11.18 -0.32 6.56
N GLN A 780 10.29 -1.22 6.99
CA GLN A 780 10.39 -1.89 8.28
C GLN A 780 10.19 -3.40 8.14
N VAL A 781 11.20 -4.17 8.47
CA VAL A 781 11.07 -5.62 8.65
C VAL A 781 10.83 -5.87 10.13
N VAL A 782 9.78 -6.64 10.45
CA VAL A 782 9.41 -7.04 11.81
C VAL A 782 9.57 -8.56 11.90
N ILE A 783 10.49 -8.99 12.75
CA ILE A 783 10.84 -10.38 12.93
C ILE A 783 10.01 -10.93 14.09
N MET A 784 9.08 -11.83 13.78
CA MET A 784 8.25 -12.53 14.75
C MET A 784 8.86 -13.88 15.11
N GLU A 785 8.87 -14.20 16.40
CA GLU A 785 9.27 -15.50 16.94
C GLU A 785 8.22 -16.02 17.92
N SER A 786 8.26 -17.32 18.20
CA SER A 786 7.31 -17.97 19.10
C SER A 786 7.92 -19.21 19.75
N ASP A 787 7.47 -19.53 20.96
CA ASP A 787 7.76 -20.79 21.65
C ASP A 787 6.60 -21.80 21.55
N GLY A 788 5.61 -21.52 20.71
CA GLY A 788 4.40 -22.31 20.52
C GLY A 788 3.25 -21.93 21.47
N VAL A 789 3.52 -21.18 22.54
CA VAL A 789 2.50 -20.69 23.49
C VAL A 789 2.33 -19.17 23.35
N ASN A 790 3.43 -18.43 23.22
CA ASN A 790 3.43 -16.99 23.05
C ASN A 790 4.27 -16.61 21.82
N GLY A 791 3.82 -15.59 21.10
CA GLY A 791 4.57 -14.93 20.04
C GLY A 791 5.04 -13.54 20.49
N TRP A 792 6.24 -13.14 20.08
CA TRP A 792 6.82 -11.83 20.37
C TRP A 792 7.60 -11.30 19.16
N ILE A 793 7.99 -10.03 19.24
CA ILE A 793 8.88 -9.42 18.24
C ILE A 793 10.33 -9.63 18.68
N GLU A 794 11.07 -10.42 17.91
CA GLU A 794 12.49 -10.68 18.16
C GLU A 794 13.35 -9.48 17.74
N SER A 795 13.04 -8.87 16.59
CA SER A 795 13.82 -7.76 16.05
C SER A 795 13.01 -6.92 15.05
N GLN A 796 13.43 -5.67 14.83
CA GLN A 796 12.84 -4.77 13.84
C GLN A 796 13.90 -3.82 13.30
N GLY A 797 13.82 -3.46 12.02
CA GLY A 797 14.80 -2.56 11.39
C GLY A 797 14.56 -2.35 9.90
N TYR A 798 15.40 -1.53 9.27
CA TYR A 798 15.41 -1.39 7.82
C TYR A 798 16.00 -2.63 7.15
N VAL A 799 15.49 -3.02 5.97
CA VAL A 799 15.90 -4.26 5.26
C VAL A 799 17.40 -4.32 4.97
N SER A 800 18.06 -3.17 4.82
CA SER A 800 19.47 -3.09 4.48
C SER A 800 20.39 -3.32 5.71
N GLU A 801 19.86 -3.29 6.92
CA GLU A 801 20.67 -3.46 8.14
C GLU A 801 21.18 -4.90 8.29
N LYS A 802 22.46 -5.05 8.65
CA LYS A 802 23.14 -6.36 8.70
C LYS A 802 22.44 -7.38 9.60
N TYR A 803 21.95 -6.97 10.77
CA TYR A 803 21.25 -7.90 11.67
C TYR A 803 19.88 -8.32 11.10
N ILE A 804 19.19 -7.43 10.39
CA ILE A 804 17.94 -7.76 9.69
C ILE A 804 18.19 -8.75 8.55
N LYS A 805 19.22 -8.52 7.73
CA LYS A 805 19.65 -9.47 6.68
C LYS A 805 19.96 -10.85 7.26
N ASN A 806 20.61 -10.92 8.42
CA ASN A 806 20.88 -12.19 9.09
C ASN A 806 19.59 -12.93 9.49
N HIS A 807 18.58 -12.21 10.04
CA HIS A 807 17.29 -12.81 10.34
C HIS A 807 16.54 -13.27 9.08
N ILE A 808 16.56 -12.49 7.99
CA ILE A 808 15.96 -12.87 6.71
C ILE A 808 16.59 -14.16 6.19
N ILE A 809 17.92 -14.25 6.16
CA ILE A 809 18.65 -15.45 5.72
C ILE A 809 18.27 -16.66 6.60
N ASN A 810 18.22 -16.47 7.92
CA ASN A 810 17.93 -17.57 8.84
C ASN A 810 16.48 -18.06 8.75
N GLN A 811 15.51 -17.16 8.69
CA GLN A 811 14.09 -17.52 8.74
C GLN A 811 13.48 -17.85 7.38
N LEU A 812 13.93 -17.19 6.30
CA LEU A 812 13.30 -17.29 4.98
C LEU A 812 14.15 -18.08 3.98
N GLU A 813 15.48 -18.14 4.16
CA GLU A 813 16.40 -18.85 3.26
C GLU A 813 16.96 -20.15 3.83
N GLY A 814 16.56 -20.54 5.04
CA GLY A 814 17.00 -21.78 5.70
C GLY A 814 18.40 -21.70 6.33
N GLY A 815 18.92 -20.50 6.55
CA GLY A 815 20.21 -20.27 7.19
C GLY A 815 21.36 -20.01 6.23
N LYS A 816 22.46 -19.48 6.79
CA LYS A 816 23.64 -19.04 6.04
C LYS A 816 24.27 -20.16 5.22
N ASP A 817 24.33 -21.37 5.76
CA ASP A 817 24.96 -22.52 5.08
C ASP A 817 24.09 -23.02 3.91
N SER A 818 22.77 -23.07 4.10
CA SER A 818 21.82 -23.39 3.02
C SER A 818 21.93 -22.38 1.88
N PHE A 819 21.92 -21.08 2.20
CA PHE A 819 22.02 -20.02 1.19
C PHE A 819 23.36 -20.05 0.43
N LYS A 820 24.48 -20.25 1.14
CA LYS A 820 25.80 -20.41 0.49
C LYS A 820 25.85 -21.63 -0.43
N HIS A 821 25.25 -22.74 -0.04
CA HIS A 821 25.17 -23.93 -0.89
C HIS A 821 24.35 -23.66 -2.16
N LYS A 822 23.20 -22.98 -2.05
CA LYS A 822 22.43 -22.52 -3.23
C LYS A 822 23.29 -21.63 -4.14
N MET A 823 24.02 -20.67 -3.56
CA MET A 823 24.89 -19.78 -4.33
C MET A 823 25.98 -20.57 -5.08
N SER A 824 26.60 -21.58 -4.46
CA SER A 824 27.62 -22.40 -5.14
C SER A 824 27.03 -23.27 -6.25
N ILE A 825 25.79 -23.78 -6.08
CA ILE A 825 25.10 -24.55 -7.14
C ILE A 825 24.81 -23.65 -8.36
N TYR A 826 24.37 -22.41 -8.13
CA TYR A 826 24.02 -21.49 -9.20
C TYR A 826 25.18 -20.68 -9.75
N GLU A 827 26.38 -20.77 -9.15
CA GLU A 827 27.54 -19.96 -9.53
C GLU A 827 27.87 -20.10 -11.03
N THR A 828 27.83 -21.31 -11.58
CA THR A 828 28.10 -21.55 -13.01
C THR A 828 27.08 -20.89 -13.94
N ALA A 829 25.85 -20.68 -13.48
CA ALA A 829 24.79 -19.99 -14.24
C ALA A 829 24.79 -18.46 -14.02
N LEU A 830 25.47 -17.96 -12.99
CA LEU A 830 25.53 -16.54 -12.65
C LEU A 830 26.83 -15.85 -13.12
N SER A 831 27.83 -16.62 -13.54
CA SER A 831 29.19 -16.14 -13.87
C SER A 831 29.36 -15.65 -15.31
N GLU A 832 28.27 -15.43 -16.06
CA GLU A 832 28.30 -15.04 -17.49
C GLU A 832 28.38 -13.52 -17.73
#